data_AF-A0A8J4W461-F1
#
_entry.id   AF-A0A8J4W461-F1
#
_cell.length_a   1.000
_cell.length_b   1.000
_cell.length_c   1.000
_cell.angle_alpha   90.00
_cell.angle_beta   90.00
_cell.angle_gamma   90.00
#
_symmetry.space_group_name_H-M   'P 1'
#
loop_
_entity.id
_entity.type
_entity.pdbx_description
1 polymer ?
#
loop_
_entity_poly.entity_id
_entity_poly.type
_entity_poly.pdbx_seq_one_letter_code
_entity_poly.pdbx_strand_id
1 'polypeptide(L)'
;MFDYWKKKCLVQVRQLDDSLAQEMQVSSSPEEWKSRGIKLYLEHKFEFAITCFERAGDIYWQRRSKAEGLRENADHMRGSNLEKANVMLRQAAEIFETIGKADSAAQCFSDLGEYERAGRLYLEKCGESELQRAGECFCLAGCYELAAEVYAKGNFFSECLKVCTKGKLFKMGFKYIQHWKNNAIKDFVVARRGKELDKIEHKFLESAACHHHKLKDSRSMMQFVKAFQSMNLMRRFLISLDCLGELLLLEEESGNFLEAANIAKLRGEILHEADLLGKAGNVKEASMLLLFYVLYNSLWTPGSMGWPLKQFTKKQELLAKAKSFAKNDSNFYSFVCTEADILSNEQSILSITKKYLNASRRHNSAGGEIISARKILDAHLQSNSAEYVWQDYFVIDLTKHSEQVISRNQISVETLFYFWNFWKDKILNIFKYLRCLDTQDVNEYRSYEDFCLNYLGVRRQFHNSNAIYVLLNSDADWVREDSRFIHRNGNLVYIDVSHFVATAQNYWCSEFLCAGMKVLDNLEALYNSSLKNSLSLFCQSRSLTYIYEVAKFLLESKYLNRSHYNNKTLQRFVELSTKSFFGYIFPLDWRKSLAENMFSLRESEVSRNLLEQVIIENISLKGKLTYGQIGRVVVITLGLGKINNGLYKEILKRFDGTYGNPPWKTFIQVLRGNMGPEFPQGTLTDNNCESPRELCVLLKLQEALMDTYNANWREVDYISPGCFLYLIERLLILASYFQGYFITSKSSFAEWFIYQDADTNPNSTLVAQMRPFHVIFEFIVNVVQQLLYDKNNTMDWIRRSNINVKDYYPLLVLRLVSIICLVHLNSGEFLEFLLELLGRSYITEQLPREFYDFIRRKRKHINVNVLAEAFKKIHNPLVIVSLGGNCSRFLCPDAIFVDMTVKQCREDMLKVLFPETVKPSQGQTETFEVEATNSGNEVLSSGTYDQDSRNCKSAPSNFALVADQGDLNNINGSKLKKQCREDMLKVLFPETVKPSQGQTETFEVEATNSGNEVLSSGTYDQESRNCKSAPSNFALVADQGDLNNVNGSRLRVNYFWEIFEALKSLEHGKDPRSFFLNVQMMKVNVEKCIHLVSTVMHECLQNAINEEVDSMVDELKQLSAALDVSEPELGNNMSTIQELCKRLLSRRPNLEPILSKQFLQLSTNLVVETSGSILNEQQCDVKDSDSKAKENSSADVASVSNSENTCAFSNTGALLALFVSTIAIVGRARKWW
;
A
#
# COMPACT_ATOMS: atom_id res chain seq x y z
N MET A 1 23.99 -95.13 96.94
CA MET A 1 22.68 -94.92 96.26
C MET A 1 22.12 -96.23 95.74
N PHE A 2 22.79 -96.96 94.85
CA PHE A 2 22.32 -98.27 94.35
C PHE A 2 21.99 -99.29 95.46
N ASP A 3 22.85 -99.46 96.48
CA ASP A 3 22.58 -100.35 97.62
C ASP A 3 21.39 -99.92 98.49
N TYR A 4 21.10 -98.61 98.57
CA TYR A 4 19.95 -98.07 99.32
C TYR A 4 18.62 -98.51 98.67
N TRP A 5 18.58 -98.55 97.33
CA TRP A 5 17.38 -98.90 96.58
C TRP A 5 17.18 -100.42 96.49
N LYS A 6 18.27 -101.19 96.48
CA LYS A 6 18.25 -102.66 96.66
C LYS A 6 17.68 -103.06 98.03
N LYS A 7 18.04 -102.33 99.09
CA LYS A 7 17.54 -102.56 100.46
C LYS A 7 16.05 -102.25 100.66
N LYS A 8 15.47 -101.39 99.81
CA LYS A 8 14.04 -101.03 99.82
C LYS A 8 13.18 -101.97 98.96
N CYS A 9 13.76 -103.02 98.38
CA CYS A 9 13.11 -103.95 97.43
C CYS A 9 12.52 -103.26 96.18
N LEU A 10 12.99 -102.06 95.84
CA LEU A 10 12.49 -101.28 94.69
C LEU A 10 13.34 -101.47 93.42
N VAL A 11 14.45 -102.22 93.51
CA VAL A 11 15.35 -102.49 92.39
C VAL A 11 15.66 -103.98 92.36
N GLN A 12 15.30 -104.62 91.26
CA GLN A 12 15.56 -106.03 91.01
C GLN A 12 16.86 -106.17 90.20
N VAL A 13 17.83 -106.91 90.73
CA VAL A 13 19.08 -107.24 90.03
C VAL A 13 18.92 -108.65 89.49
N ARG A 14 18.54 -108.78 88.22
CA ARG A 14 18.47 -110.04 87.50
C ARG A 14 19.73 -110.21 86.63
N GLN A 15 20.17 -111.45 86.44
CA GLN A 15 21.24 -111.77 85.48
C GLN A 15 20.67 -111.57 84.07
N LEU A 16 21.50 -111.12 83.13
CA LEU A 16 21.08 -110.82 81.75
C LEU A 16 20.84 -112.15 81.01
N ASP A 17 19.72 -112.77 81.32
CA ASP A 17 19.19 -113.96 80.68
C ASP A 17 18.19 -113.56 79.57
N ASP A 18 17.89 -114.49 78.67
CA ASP A 18 17.04 -114.22 77.51
C ASP A 18 15.63 -113.72 77.91
N SER A 19 15.17 -113.99 79.14
CA SER A 19 13.88 -113.50 79.66
C SER A 19 13.93 -112.04 80.11
N LEU A 20 15.02 -111.62 80.77
CA LEU A 20 15.23 -110.24 81.20
C LEU A 20 15.52 -109.31 80.01
N ALA A 21 16.25 -109.82 79.01
CA ALA A 21 16.45 -109.11 77.75
C ALA A 21 15.12 -108.83 77.02
N GLN A 22 14.13 -109.72 77.17
CA GLN A 22 12.75 -109.52 76.69
C GLN A 22 11.94 -108.53 77.54
N GLU A 23 12.12 -108.50 78.86
CA GLU A 23 11.46 -107.52 79.75
C GLU A 23 12.00 -106.09 79.59
N MET A 24 13.29 -105.93 79.28
CA MET A 24 13.93 -104.62 79.02
C MET A 24 13.61 -104.04 77.63
N GLN A 25 12.99 -104.84 76.74
CA GLN A 25 12.36 -104.34 75.52
C GLN A 25 11.07 -103.59 75.86
N VAL A 26 11.19 -102.45 76.56
CA VAL A 26 10.09 -101.48 76.61
C VAL A 26 10.11 -100.74 75.29
N SER A 27 9.37 -101.25 74.32
CA SER A 27 9.04 -100.49 73.12
C SER A 27 8.28 -99.24 73.55
N SER A 28 8.90 -98.06 73.46
CA SER A 28 8.21 -96.80 73.76
C SER A 28 6.94 -96.72 72.94
N SER A 29 5.89 -96.12 73.52
CA SER A 29 4.61 -96.09 72.83
C SER A 29 4.71 -95.28 71.52
N PRO A 30 3.85 -95.56 70.53
CA PRO A 30 3.78 -94.75 69.32
C PRO A 30 3.66 -93.23 69.61
N GLU A 31 2.94 -92.85 70.66
CA GLU A 31 2.74 -91.46 71.09
C GLU A 31 4.01 -90.83 71.69
N GLU A 32 4.79 -91.58 72.46
CA GLU A 32 6.07 -91.12 73.02
C GLU A 32 7.10 -90.89 71.90
N TRP A 33 7.21 -91.85 70.98
CA TRP A 33 8.06 -91.72 69.78
C TRP A 33 7.63 -90.53 68.91
N LYS A 34 6.33 -90.31 68.72
CA LYS A 34 5.79 -89.16 67.99
C LYS A 34 6.12 -87.83 68.68
N SER A 35 5.95 -87.73 70.00
CA SER A 35 6.26 -86.50 70.76
C SER A 35 7.74 -86.14 70.71
N ARG A 36 8.62 -87.15 70.84
CA ARG A 36 10.07 -86.98 70.73
C ARG A 36 10.49 -86.63 69.31
N GLY A 37 9.86 -87.25 68.32
CA GLY A 37 10.02 -86.93 66.90
C GLY A 37 9.64 -85.48 66.58
N ILE A 38 8.51 -84.98 67.11
CA ILE A 38 8.09 -83.57 66.92
C ILE A 38 9.13 -82.62 67.54
N LYS A 39 9.63 -82.92 68.74
CA LYS A 39 10.68 -82.12 69.38
C LYS A 39 11.96 -82.09 68.53
N LEU A 40 12.42 -83.23 68.02
CA LEU A 40 13.61 -83.31 67.17
C LEU A 40 13.43 -82.64 65.81
N TYR A 41 12.22 -82.71 65.25
CA TYR A 41 11.84 -82.00 64.03
C TYR A 41 11.92 -80.47 64.22
N LEU A 42 11.45 -79.95 65.36
CA LEU A 42 11.58 -78.53 65.70
C LEU A 42 13.02 -78.10 66.00
N GLU A 43 13.89 -79.03 66.43
CA GLU A 43 15.33 -78.81 66.62
C GLU A 43 16.16 -78.95 65.31
N HIS A 44 15.51 -79.07 64.14
CA HIS A 44 16.14 -79.29 62.83
C HIS A 44 16.99 -80.60 62.72
N LYS A 45 16.77 -81.56 63.61
CA LYS A 45 17.47 -82.86 63.60
C LYS A 45 16.67 -83.91 62.84
N PHE A 46 16.50 -83.69 61.54
CA PHE A 46 15.54 -84.44 60.72
C PHE A 46 15.82 -85.94 60.61
N GLU A 47 17.08 -86.38 60.53
CA GLU A 47 17.42 -87.81 60.47
C GLU A 47 16.97 -88.58 61.72
N PHE A 48 17.20 -87.99 62.90
CA PHE A 48 16.75 -88.55 64.17
C PHE A 48 15.22 -88.50 64.30
N ALA A 49 14.59 -87.44 63.80
CA ALA A 49 13.13 -87.32 63.78
C ALA A 49 12.47 -88.39 62.89
N ILE A 50 13.01 -88.67 61.70
CA ILE A 50 12.52 -89.73 60.79
C ILE A 50 12.51 -91.09 61.49
N THR A 51 13.61 -91.44 62.16
CA THR A 51 13.74 -92.72 62.88
C THR A 51 12.72 -92.83 64.02
N CYS A 52 12.42 -91.72 64.71
CA CYS A 52 11.38 -91.68 65.73
C CYS A 52 9.98 -91.87 65.13
N PHE A 53 9.65 -91.21 64.02
CA PHE A 53 8.34 -91.33 63.39
C PHE A 53 8.10 -92.69 62.70
N GLU A 54 9.15 -93.34 62.19
CA GLU A 54 9.11 -94.72 61.71
C GLU A 54 8.71 -95.71 62.80
N ARG A 55 9.32 -95.58 63.98
CA ARG A 55 8.98 -96.38 65.16
C ARG A 55 7.58 -96.09 65.71
N ALA A 56 7.09 -94.86 65.50
CA ALA A 56 5.72 -94.47 65.84
C ALA A 56 4.67 -94.93 64.82
N GLY A 57 5.07 -95.45 63.65
CA GLY A 57 4.16 -95.73 62.54
C GLY A 57 3.49 -94.48 61.93
N ASP A 58 3.98 -93.27 62.25
CA ASP A 58 3.40 -92.00 61.78
C ASP A 58 3.97 -91.62 60.41
N ILE A 59 3.37 -92.19 59.36
CA ILE A 59 3.79 -92.03 57.96
C ILE A 59 3.81 -90.55 57.55
N TYR A 60 2.89 -89.73 58.08
CA TYR A 60 2.81 -88.31 57.75
C TYR A 60 4.04 -87.55 58.27
N TRP A 61 4.36 -87.68 59.56
CA TRP A 61 5.49 -86.99 60.17
C TRP A 61 6.85 -87.54 59.73
N GLN A 62 6.94 -88.83 59.43
CA GLN A 62 8.12 -89.44 58.81
C GLN A 62 8.41 -88.78 57.45
N ARG A 63 7.43 -88.75 56.55
CA ARG A 63 7.58 -88.14 55.21
C ARG A 63 7.84 -86.64 55.29
N ARG A 64 7.18 -85.94 56.22
CA ARG A 64 7.41 -84.51 56.49
C ARG A 64 8.85 -84.23 56.93
N SER A 65 9.39 -85.02 57.85
CA SER A 65 10.77 -84.88 58.34
C SER A 65 11.78 -85.20 57.24
N LYS A 66 11.50 -86.20 56.40
CA LYS A 66 12.32 -86.55 55.25
C LYS A 66 12.39 -85.43 54.20
N ALA A 67 11.25 -84.84 53.86
CA ALA A 67 11.20 -83.72 52.91
C ALA A 67 11.94 -82.48 53.44
N GLU A 68 11.82 -82.18 54.73
CA GLU A 68 12.49 -81.05 55.37
C GLU A 68 14.02 -81.24 55.43
N GLY A 69 14.48 -82.44 55.78
CA GLY A 69 15.91 -82.78 55.74
C GLY A 69 16.50 -82.74 54.34
N LEU A 70 15.73 -83.15 53.31
CA LEU A 70 16.15 -83.02 51.91
C LEU A 70 16.26 -81.55 51.47
N ARG A 71 15.36 -80.68 51.95
CA ARG A 71 15.40 -79.24 51.67
C ARG A 71 16.62 -78.57 52.29
N GLU A 72 16.89 -78.81 53.58
CA GLU A 72 18.04 -78.23 54.28
C GLU A 72 19.38 -78.67 53.65
N ASN A 73 19.49 -79.95 53.30
CA ASN A 73 20.67 -80.47 52.59
C ASN A 73 20.87 -79.80 51.22
N ALA A 74 19.78 -79.57 50.50
CA ALA A 74 19.87 -78.87 49.22
C ALA A 74 20.29 -77.40 49.38
N ASP A 75 19.81 -76.71 50.42
CA ASP A 75 20.22 -75.33 50.73
C ASP A 75 21.72 -75.25 51.07
N HIS A 76 22.24 -76.21 51.85
CA HIS A 76 23.68 -76.31 52.13
C HIS A 76 24.52 -76.59 50.87
N MET A 77 23.97 -77.32 49.90
CA MET A 77 24.65 -77.67 48.65
C MET A 77 24.48 -76.63 47.54
N ARG A 78 23.60 -75.64 47.69
CA ARG A 78 23.24 -74.66 46.65
C ARG A 78 24.44 -73.89 46.09
N GLY A 79 25.47 -73.65 46.91
CA GLY A 79 26.71 -72.97 46.52
C GLY A 79 27.82 -73.88 45.95
N SER A 80 27.74 -75.20 46.15
CA SER A 80 28.81 -76.16 45.79
C SER A 80 28.44 -77.12 44.66
N ASN A 81 27.15 -77.50 44.53
CA ASN A 81 26.66 -78.35 43.44
C ASN A 81 25.16 -78.12 43.19
N LEU A 82 24.85 -77.22 42.26
CA LEU A 82 23.49 -76.80 41.93
C LEU A 82 22.62 -77.95 41.39
N GLU A 83 23.18 -78.85 40.59
CA GLU A 83 22.42 -79.92 39.93
C GLU A 83 21.95 -80.98 40.92
N LYS A 84 22.82 -81.38 41.87
CA LYS A 84 22.42 -82.28 42.96
C LYS A 84 21.45 -81.63 43.93
N ALA A 85 21.66 -80.35 44.27
CA ALA A 85 20.71 -79.59 45.10
C ALA A 85 19.32 -79.56 44.46
N ASN A 86 19.22 -79.36 43.14
CA ASN A 86 17.96 -79.36 42.41
C ASN A 86 17.26 -80.73 42.42
N VAL A 87 18.00 -81.84 42.31
CA VAL A 87 17.40 -83.18 42.42
C VAL A 87 16.82 -83.41 43.82
N MET A 88 17.55 -83.01 44.87
CA MET A 88 17.09 -83.13 46.26
C MET A 88 15.87 -82.26 46.56
N LEU A 89 15.87 -81.00 46.07
CA LEU A 89 14.73 -80.10 46.18
C LEU A 89 13.49 -80.63 45.46
N ARG A 90 13.64 -81.22 44.27
CA ARG A 90 12.51 -81.80 43.52
C ARG A 90 11.91 -82.99 44.26
N GLN A 91 12.75 -83.86 44.82
CA GLN A 91 12.30 -84.97 45.66
C GLN A 91 11.59 -84.47 46.93
N ALA A 92 12.12 -83.43 47.58
CA ALA A 92 11.47 -82.80 48.73
C ALA A 92 10.09 -82.24 48.35
N ALA A 93 9.99 -81.54 47.21
CA ALA A 93 8.75 -80.95 46.71
C ALA A 93 7.67 -82.01 46.43
N GLU A 94 8.02 -83.10 45.75
CA GLU A 94 7.11 -84.22 45.47
C GLU A 94 6.61 -84.87 46.76
N ILE A 95 7.50 -85.09 47.74
CA ILE A 95 7.10 -85.65 49.04
C ILE A 95 6.13 -84.70 49.76
N PHE A 96 6.43 -83.39 49.82
CA PHE A 96 5.53 -82.40 50.41
C PHE A 96 4.16 -82.35 49.71
N GLU A 97 4.13 -82.53 48.38
CA GLU A 97 2.90 -82.60 47.60
C GLU A 97 2.07 -83.86 47.96
N THR A 98 2.70 -85.03 48.10
CA THR A 98 1.99 -86.28 48.45
C THR A 98 1.37 -86.28 49.86
N ILE A 99 1.93 -85.51 50.79
CA ILE A 99 1.41 -85.41 52.17
C ILE A 99 0.43 -84.24 52.35
N GLY A 100 0.05 -83.54 51.27
CA GLY A 100 -0.90 -82.43 51.31
C GLY A 100 -0.33 -81.12 51.86
N LYS A 101 1.01 -80.97 51.96
CA LYS A 101 1.69 -79.74 52.39
C LYS A 101 2.07 -78.87 51.19
N ALA A 102 1.03 -78.31 50.55
CA ALA A 102 1.16 -77.57 49.30
C ALA A 102 2.02 -76.30 49.42
N ASP A 103 2.01 -75.62 50.58
CA ASP A 103 2.83 -74.44 50.90
C ASP A 103 4.34 -74.74 50.81
N SER A 104 4.73 -75.86 51.42
CA SER A 104 6.12 -76.31 51.49
C SER A 104 6.59 -76.87 50.14
N ALA A 105 5.70 -77.58 49.43
CA ALA A 105 5.97 -78.06 48.08
C ALA A 105 6.18 -76.90 47.08
N ALA A 106 5.30 -75.89 47.10
CA ALA A 106 5.37 -74.75 46.22
C ALA A 106 6.64 -73.91 46.45
N GLN A 107 7.07 -73.76 47.71
CA GLN A 107 8.34 -73.10 48.05
C GLN A 107 9.54 -73.85 47.42
N CYS A 108 9.60 -75.18 47.56
CA CYS A 108 10.65 -75.99 46.93
C CYS A 108 10.64 -75.86 45.40
N PHE A 109 9.46 -75.86 44.75
CA PHE A 109 9.37 -75.63 43.29
C PHE A 109 9.78 -74.22 42.88
N SER A 110 9.53 -73.21 43.71
CA SER A 110 10.00 -71.84 43.48
C SER A 110 11.53 -71.75 43.58
N ASP A 111 12.12 -72.41 44.59
CA ASP A 111 13.58 -72.45 44.78
C ASP A 111 14.32 -73.20 43.67
N LEU A 112 13.63 -74.13 42.97
CA LEU A 112 14.09 -74.81 41.76
C LEU A 112 14.03 -73.96 40.49
N GLY A 113 13.31 -72.84 40.52
CA GLY A 113 12.98 -72.07 39.31
C GLY A 113 11.80 -72.62 38.50
N GLU A 114 11.09 -73.65 38.99
CA GLU A 114 9.85 -74.18 38.39
C GLU A 114 8.63 -73.32 38.79
N TYR A 115 8.72 -72.02 38.50
CA TYR A 115 7.79 -71.03 39.02
C TYR A 115 6.32 -71.23 38.58
N GLU A 116 6.07 -71.76 37.37
CA GLU A 116 4.71 -72.00 36.89
C GLU A 116 3.99 -73.08 37.72
N ARG A 117 4.72 -74.15 38.08
CA ARG A 117 4.20 -75.24 38.90
C ARG A 117 4.00 -74.81 40.35
N ALA A 118 4.95 -74.03 40.88
CA ALA A 118 4.82 -73.39 42.20
C ALA A 118 3.59 -72.46 42.27
N GLY A 119 3.39 -71.62 41.25
CA GLY A 119 2.26 -70.68 41.16
C GLY A 119 0.90 -71.38 41.17
N ARG A 120 0.75 -72.49 40.42
CA ARG A 120 -0.47 -73.31 40.44
C ARG A 120 -0.76 -73.92 41.80
N LEU A 121 0.27 -74.48 42.45
CA LEU A 121 0.12 -75.05 43.79
C LEU A 121 -0.32 -74.00 44.81
N TYR A 122 0.28 -72.80 44.79
CA TYR A 122 -0.15 -71.71 45.65
C TYR A 122 -1.60 -71.26 45.36
N LEU A 123 -1.99 -71.17 44.08
CA LEU A 123 -3.33 -70.72 43.69
C LEU A 123 -4.43 -71.73 44.05
N GLU A 124 -4.20 -73.01 43.81
CA GLU A 124 -5.24 -74.06 43.89
C GLU A 124 -5.35 -74.67 45.29
N LYS A 125 -4.23 -74.74 46.04
CA LYS A 125 -4.16 -75.54 47.29
C LYS A 125 -3.78 -74.76 48.56
N CYS A 126 -3.35 -73.50 48.48
CA CYS A 126 -2.83 -72.76 49.63
C CYS A 126 -3.72 -71.63 50.17
N GLY A 127 -4.96 -71.49 49.64
CA GLY A 127 -5.94 -70.50 50.12
C GLY A 127 -5.62 -69.05 49.74
N GLU A 128 -6.49 -68.11 50.15
CA GLU A 128 -6.41 -66.70 49.72
C GLU A 128 -5.18 -65.94 50.26
N SER A 129 -4.61 -66.38 51.39
CA SER A 129 -3.44 -65.75 52.01
C SER A 129 -2.15 -65.87 51.19
N GLU A 130 -2.08 -66.82 50.25
CA GLU A 130 -0.88 -67.11 49.45
C GLU A 130 -1.00 -66.63 47.98
N LEU A 131 -2.06 -65.88 47.64
CA LEU A 131 -2.27 -65.32 46.29
C LEU A 131 -1.12 -64.39 45.86
N GLN A 132 -0.49 -63.67 46.78
CA GLN A 132 0.66 -62.82 46.46
C GLN A 132 1.85 -63.65 45.96
N ARG A 133 2.18 -64.75 46.66
CA ARG A 133 3.28 -65.66 46.26
C ARG A 133 2.96 -66.38 44.95
N ALA A 134 1.70 -66.77 44.75
CA ALA A 134 1.24 -67.32 43.47
C ALA A 134 1.47 -66.33 42.31
N GLY A 135 1.07 -65.06 42.49
CA GLY A 135 1.27 -64.00 41.49
C GLY A 135 2.75 -63.72 41.20
N GLU A 136 3.60 -63.73 42.24
CA GLU A 136 5.06 -63.54 42.09
C GLU A 136 5.68 -64.68 41.28
N CYS A 137 5.31 -65.92 41.58
CA CYS A 137 5.75 -67.10 40.84
C CYS A 137 5.31 -67.04 39.37
N PHE A 138 4.04 -66.74 39.08
CA PHE A 138 3.58 -66.59 37.69
C PHE A 138 4.29 -65.45 36.95
N CYS A 139 4.63 -64.35 37.64
CA CYS A 139 5.39 -63.25 37.06
C CYS A 139 6.83 -63.66 36.70
N LEU A 140 7.48 -64.46 37.55
CA LEU A 140 8.82 -65.01 37.31
C LEU A 140 8.81 -66.07 36.19
N ALA A 141 7.73 -66.84 36.06
CA ALA A 141 7.51 -67.79 34.97
C ALA A 141 7.28 -67.14 33.60
N GLY A 142 7.03 -65.83 33.55
CA GLY A 142 6.60 -65.13 32.33
C GLY A 142 5.11 -65.31 31.97
N CYS A 143 4.34 -65.99 32.81
CA CYS A 143 2.90 -66.19 32.67
C CYS A 143 2.11 -64.97 33.14
N TYR A 144 2.28 -63.84 32.45
CA TYR A 144 1.77 -62.54 32.92
C TYR A 144 0.24 -62.45 33.00
N GLU A 145 -0.50 -63.21 32.19
CA GLU A 145 -1.98 -63.24 32.24
C GLU A 145 -2.47 -63.86 33.55
N LEU A 146 -1.98 -65.06 33.87
CA LEU A 146 -2.28 -65.74 35.14
C LEU A 146 -1.83 -64.91 36.34
N ALA A 147 -0.64 -64.31 36.28
CA ALA A 147 -0.17 -63.42 37.34
C ALA A 147 -1.12 -62.23 37.56
N ALA A 148 -1.56 -61.58 36.48
CA ALA A 148 -2.49 -60.44 36.56
C ALA A 148 -3.85 -60.82 37.13
N GLU A 149 -4.40 -61.97 36.73
CA GLU A 149 -5.67 -62.51 37.26
C GLU A 149 -5.58 -62.81 38.76
N VAL A 150 -4.49 -63.45 39.19
CA VAL A 150 -4.25 -63.79 40.59
C VAL A 150 -4.11 -62.53 41.44
N TYR A 151 -3.33 -61.54 40.99
CA TYR A 151 -3.21 -60.26 41.68
C TYR A 151 -4.53 -59.48 41.72
N ALA A 152 -5.32 -59.51 40.65
CA ALA A 152 -6.64 -58.89 40.64
C ALA A 152 -7.61 -59.56 41.62
N LYS A 153 -7.59 -60.90 41.71
CA LYS A 153 -8.38 -61.68 42.68
C LYS A 153 -8.00 -61.37 44.12
N GLY A 154 -6.71 -61.16 44.39
CA GLY A 154 -6.18 -60.81 45.71
C GLY A 154 -6.26 -59.32 46.08
N ASN A 155 -6.89 -58.46 45.26
CA ASN A 155 -6.91 -56.99 45.43
C ASN A 155 -5.52 -56.33 45.51
N PHE A 156 -4.49 -56.94 44.92
CA PHE A 156 -3.12 -56.40 44.84
C PHE A 156 -2.98 -55.46 43.63
N PHE A 157 -3.57 -54.26 43.74
CA PHE A 157 -3.71 -53.31 42.63
C PHE A 157 -2.38 -52.89 41.98
N SER A 158 -1.37 -52.60 42.81
CA SER A 158 -0.05 -52.13 42.37
C SER A 158 0.65 -53.18 41.52
N GLU A 159 0.65 -54.41 42.02
CA GLU A 159 1.35 -55.57 41.46
C GLU A 159 0.66 -56.01 40.17
N CYS A 160 -0.67 -56.04 40.16
CA CYS A 160 -1.47 -56.33 38.97
C CYS A 160 -1.14 -55.39 37.81
N LEU A 161 -1.12 -54.06 38.03
CA LEU A 161 -0.82 -53.09 36.96
C LEU A 161 0.64 -53.13 36.51
N LYS A 162 1.59 -53.36 37.42
CA LYS A 162 3.00 -53.54 37.07
C LYS A 162 3.19 -54.76 36.17
N VAL A 163 2.55 -55.89 36.49
CA VAL A 163 2.58 -57.11 35.67
C VAL A 163 1.89 -56.90 34.33
N CYS A 164 0.72 -56.25 34.30
CA CYS A 164 0.05 -55.92 33.04
C CYS A 164 0.94 -55.05 32.14
N THR A 165 1.68 -54.10 32.71
CA THR A 165 2.66 -53.27 31.96
C THR A 165 3.78 -54.14 31.40
N LYS A 166 4.38 -54.99 32.25
CA LYS A 166 5.51 -55.86 31.87
C LYS A 166 5.12 -56.87 30.78
N GLY A 167 3.92 -57.45 30.87
CA GLY A 167 3.38 -58.39 29.89
C GLY A 167 2.68 -57.75 28.68
N LYS A 168 2.64 -56.41 28.59
CA LYS A 168 1.90 -55.66 27.55
C LYS A 168 0.39 -55.99 27.49
N LEU A 169 -0.20 -56.41 28.61
CA LEU A 169 -1.61 -56.80 28.75
C LEU A 169 -2.51 -55.56 28.98
N PHE A 170 -2.39 -54.55 28.12
CA PHE A 170 -3.00 -53.24 28.35
C PHE A 170 -4.54 -53.27 28.40
N LYS A 171 -5.17 -54.07 27.53
CA LYS A 171 -6.64 -54.23 27.54
C LYS A 171 -7.14 -54.88 28.84
N MET A 172 -6.39 -55.84 29.37
CA MET A 172 -6.74 -56.57 30.58
C MET A 172 -6.57 -55.67 31.81
N GLY A 173 -5.42 -55.00 31.94
CA GLY A 173 -5.19 -54.01 33.00
C GLY A 173 -6.21 -52.87 32.99
N PHE A 174 -6.62 -52.41 31.80
CA PHE A 174 -7.65 -51.37 31.67
C PHE A 174 -9.03 -51.83 32.18
N LYS A 175 -9.43 -53.07 31.87
CA LYS A 175 -10.67 -53.66 32.40
C LYS A 175 -10.63 -53.74 33.93
N TYR A 176 -9.50 -54.11 34.51
CA TYR A 176 -9.35 -54.15 35.97
C TYR A 176 -9.48 -52.75 36.59
N ILE A 177 -8.84 -51.73 36.02
CA ILE A 177 -9.00 -50.33 36.48
C ILE A 177 -10.48 -49.90 36.46
N GLN A 178 -11.21 -50.20 35.38
CA GLN A 178 -12.64 -49.88 35.29
C GLN A 178 -13.47 -50.65 36.31
N HIS A 179 -13.21 -51.94 36.48
CA HIS A 179 -13.88 -52.79 37.46
C HIS A 179 -13.69 -52.25 38.89
N TRP A 180 -12.46 -51.90 39.25
CA TRP A 180 -12.15 -51.35 40.57
C TRP A 180 -12.76 -49.96 40.80
N LYS A 181 -12.80 -49.11 39.77
CA LYS A 181 -13.49 -47.80 39.84
C LYS A 181 -15.00 -47.95 40.10
N ASN A 182 -15.64 -48.94 39.48
CA ASN A 182 -17.08 -49.17 39.67
C ASN A 182 -17.42 -49.80 41.03
N ASN A 183 -16.54 -50.64 41.57
CA ASN A 183 -16.75 -51.28 42.88
C ASN A 183 -16.40 -50.38 44.07
N ALA A 184 -15.49 -49.40 43.89
CA ALA A 184 -15.12 -48.44 44.94
C ALA A 184 -16.27 -47.53 45.41
N ILE A 185 -17.38 -47.45 44.65
CA ILE A 185 -18.57 -46.66 45.01
C ILE A 185 -19.44 -47.38 46.06
N LYS A 186 -19.26 -48.70 46.25
CA LYS A 186 -20.12 -49.52 47.13
C LYS A 186 -19.55 -49.83 48.51
N ASP A 187 -18.22 -49.75 48.70
CA ASP A 187 -17.56 -50.07 49.98
C ASP A 187 -16.85 -48.85 50.58
N PHE A 188 -17.34 -48.39 51.74
CA PHE A 188 -16.81 -47.25 52.50
C PHE A 188 -15.37 -47.47 53.00
N VAL A 189 -14.87 -48.71 52.97
CA VAL A 189 -13.52 -49.10 53.44
C VAL A 189 -12.43 -48.80 52.39
N VAL A 190 -12.80 -48.55 51.12
CA VAL A 190 -11.85 -48.32 50.00
C VAL A 190 -11.57 -46.83 49.75
N ALA A 191 -12.10 -45.94 50.59
CA ALA A 191 -12.03 -44.48 50.41
C ALA A 191 -10.61 -43.85 50.50
N ARG A 192 -9.57 -44.62 50.83
CA ARG A 192 -8.18 -44.12 50.86
C ARG A 192 -7.40 -44.56 49.62
N ARG A 193 -7.86 -44.12 48.44
CA ARG A 193 -7.04 -44.16 47.21
C ARG A 193 -5.85 -43.21 47.42
N GLY A 194 -4.70 -43.75 47.81
CA GLY A 194 -3.51 -42.94 48.10
C GLY A 194 -2.89 -42.36 46.82
N LYS A 195 -2.20 -41.21 46.93
CA LYS A 195 -1.47 -40.55 45.82
C LYS A 195 -0.52 -41.49 45.06
N GLU A 196 -0.07 -42.57 45.70
CA GLU A 196 0.83 -43.56 45.12
C GLU A 196 0.12 -44.52 44.15
N LEU A 197 -1.13 -44.90 44.44
CA LEU A 197 -1.94 -45.73 43.54
C LEU A 197 -2.31 -44.96 42.27
N ASP A 198 -2.67 -43.68 42.41
CA ASP A 198 -2.94 -42.79 41.27
C ASP A 198 -1.72 -42.65 40.36
N LYS A 199 -0.51 -42.59 40.94
CA LYS A 199 0.76 -42.58 40.17
C LYS A 199 0.97 -43.88 39.42
N ILE A 200 0.68 -45.03 40.02
CA ILE A 200 0.84 -46.34 39.37
C ILE A 200 -0.19 -46.51 38.25
N GLU A 201 -1.45 -46.15 38.50
CA GLU A 201 -2.51 -46.14 37.49
C GLU A 201 -2.11 -45.26 36.30
N HIS A 202 -1.67 -44.03 36.56
CA HIS A 202 -1.23 -43.12 35.51
C HIS A 202 -0.04 -43.66 34.72
N LYS A 203 0.99 -44.20 35.38
CA LYS A 203 2.14 -44.83 34.70
C LYS A 203 1.73 -45.99 33.79
N PHE A 204 0.77 -46.81 34.23
CA PHE A 204 0.22 -47.89 33.40
C PHE A 204 -0.47 -47.33 32.15
N LEU A 205 -1.36 -46.35 32.33
CA LEU A 205 -2.10 -45.73 31.22
C LEU A 205 -1.17 -45.01 30.24
N GLU A 206 -0.16 -44.31 30.74
CA GLU A 206 0.87 -43.63 29.94
C GLU A 206 1.72 -44.65 29.16
N SER A 207 2.10 -45.77 29.79
CA SER A 207 2.83 -46.85 29.11
C SER A 207 2.00 -47.50 28.00
N ALA A 208 0.70 -47.73 28.25
CA ALA A 208 -0.24 -48.24 27.26
C ALA A 208 -0.38 -47.28 26.07
N ALA A 209 -0.61 -45.99 26.34
CA ALA A 209 -0.73 -44.96 25.32
C ALA A 209 0.57 -44.85 24.49
N CYS A 210 1.74 -44.81 25.14
CA CYS A 210 3.05 -44.82 24.48
C CYS A 210 3.26 -46.04 23.58
N HIS A 211 2.83 -47.22 24.03
CA HIS A 211 2.94 -48.44 23.24
C HIS A 211 2.10 -48.36 21.96
N HIS A 212 0.86 -47.90 22.06
CA HIS A 212 -0.03 -47.74 20.89
C HIS A 212 0.43 -46.60 19.96
N HIS A 213 1.00 -45.53 20.48
CA HIS A 213 1.65 -44.48 19.67
C HIS A 213 2.80 -45.04 18.83
N LYS A 214 3.69 -45.86 19.43
CA LYS A 214 4.78 -46.53 18.70
C LYS A 214 4.28 -47.44 17.58
N LEU A 215 3.09 -48.01 17.73
CA LEU A 215 2.41 -48.81 16.71
C LEU A 215 1.64 -48.00 15.67
N LYS A 216 1.64 -46.66 15.77
CA LYS A 216 0.83 -45.73 14.95
C LYS A 216 -0.67 -45.99 15.01
N ASP A 217 -1.16 -46.54 16.14
CA ASP A 217 -2.57 -46.80 16.39
C ASP A 217 -3.15 -45.69 17.29
N SER A 218 -3.50 -44.57 16.64
CA SER A 218 -4.03 -43.37 17.33
C SER A 218 -5.38 -43.64 18.01
N ARG A 219 -6.22 -44.50 17.43
CA ARG A 219 -7.52 -44.86 18.02
C ARG A 219 -7.35 -45.56 19.36
N SER A 220 -6.53 -46.61 19.43
CA SER A 220 -6.29 -47.30 20.71
C SER A 220 -5.53 -46.42 21.69
N MET A 221 -4.56 -45.62 21.24
CA MET A 221 -3.86 -44.66 22.09
C MET A 221 -4.85 -43.71 22.79
N MET A 222 -5.77 -43.12 22.03
CA MET A 222 -6.75 -42.17 22.56
C MET A 222 -7.71 -42.80 23.57
N GLN A 223 -7.99 -44.10 23.47
CA GLN A 223 -8.79 -44.80 24.49
C GLN A 223 -8.13 -44.76 25.88
N PHE A 224 -6.79 -44.87 25.95
CA PHE A 224 -6.05 -44.79 27.21
C PHE A 224 -5.83 -43.34 27.65
N VAL A 225 -5.54 -42.42 26.72
CA VAL A 225 -5.35 -40.99 27.02
C VAL A 225 -6.62 -40.39 27.62
N LYS A 226 -7.80 -40.68 27.05
CA LYS A 226 -9.09 -40.22 27.59
C LYS A 226 -9.39 -40.75 29.01
N ALA A 227 -8.68 -41.77 29.48
CA ALA A 227 -8.80 -42.30 30.82
C ALA A 227 -7.87 -41.63 31.85
N PHE A 228 -7.03 -40.67 31.45
CA PHE A 228 -6.19 -39.91 32.37
C PHE A 228 -7.03 -39.06 33.32
N GLN A 229 -6.47 -38.78 34.50
CA GLN A 229 -7.19 -38.15 35.60
C GLN A 229 -7.49 -36.65 35.37
N SER A 230 -6.80 -36.00 34.45
CA SER A 230 -7.03 -34.58 34.14
C SER A 230 -6.68 -34.24 32.70
N MET A 231 -7.37 -33.23 32.16
CA MET A 231 -7.09 -32.66 30.83
C MET A 231 -5.63 -32.19 30.70
N ASN A 232 -5.04 -31.63 31.76
CA ASN A 232 -3.65 -31.19 31.73
C ASN A 232 -2.65 -32.33 31.51
N LEU A 233 -2.95 -33.54 32.03
CA LEU A 233 -2.12 -34.73 31.76
C LEU A 233 -2.30 -35.20 30.32
N MET A 234 -3.53 -35.16 29.79
CA MET A 234 -3.81 -35.51 28.39
C MET A 234 -3.08 -34.57 27.43
N ARG A 235 -3.21 -33.25 27.64
CA ARG A 235 -2.53 -32.20 26.87
C ARG A 235 -1.02 -32.41 26.87
N ARG A 236 -0.42 -32.52 28.05
CA ARG A 236 1.05 -32.65 28.20
C ARG A 236 1.58 -33.89 27.49
N PHE A 237 0.86 -35.01 27.61
CA PHE A 237 1.22 -36.25 26.94
C PHE A 237 1.17 -36.10 25.41
N LEU A 238 0.05 -35.62 24.87
CA LEU A 238 -0.13 -35.46 23.42
C LEU A 238 0.85 -34.43 22.83
N ILE A 239 1.10 -33.32 23.52
CA ILE A 239 2.11 -32.32 23.13
C ILE A 239 3.52 -32.93 23.15
N SER A 240 3.86 -33.73 24.17
CA SER A 240 5.19 -34.35 24.27
C SER A 240 5.49 -35.37 23.16
N LEU A 241 4.45 -35.90 22.52
CA LEU A 241 4.53 -36.85 21.41
C LEU A 241 4.18 -36.20 20.04
N ASP A 242 4.05 -34.88 19.99
CA ASP A 242 3.64 -34.11 18.80
C ASP A 242 2.33 -34.60 18.14
N CYS A 243 1.42 -35.16 18.94
CA CYS A 243 0.12 -35.70 18.50
C CYS A 243 -0.94 -34.59 18.46
N LEU A 244 -0.67 -33.54 17.67
CA LEU A 244 -1.54 -32.36 17.60
C LEU A 244 -2.93 -32.65 17.04
N GLY A 245 -3.09 -33.68 16.20
CA GLY A 245 -4.39 -34.02 15.63
C GLY A 245 -5.34 -34.68 16.59
N GLU A 246 -4.82 -35.61 17.39
CA GLU A 246 -5.55 -36.23 18.48
C GLU A 246 -5.87 -35.23 19.59
N LEU A 247 -4.96 -34.28 19.83
CA LEU A 247 -5.19 -33.18 20.78
C LEU A 247 -6.33 -32.27 20.30
N LEU A 248 -6.36 -31.92 19.02
CA LEU A 248 -7.43 -31.12 18.44
C LEU A 248 -8.80 -31.80 18.60
N LEU A 249 -8.89 -33.09 18.29
CA LEU A 249 -10.13 -33.86 18.46
C LEU A 249 -10.57 -33.90 19.93
N LEU A 250 -9.62 -34.05 20.86
CA LEU A 250 -9.90 -34.05 22.29
C LEU A 250 -10.46 -32.70 22.77
N GLU A 251 -9.89 -31.58 22.33
CA GLU A 251 -10.39 -30.25 22.70
C GLU A 251 -11.76 -29.96 22.08
N GLU A 252 -12.00 -30.36 20.83
CA GLU A 252 -13.30 -30.20 20.17
C GLU A 252 -14.40 -31.03 20.87
N GLU A 253 -14.13 -32.30 21.20
CA GLU A 253 -15.05 -33.15 21.99
C GLU A 253 -15.34 -32.58 23.38
N SER A 254 -14.36 -31.88 23.96
CA SER A 254 -14.48 -31.24 25.28
C SER A 254 -15.21 -29.88 25.23
N GLY A 255 -15.55 -29.39 24.04
CA GLY A 255 -16.16 -28.07 23.83
C GLY A 255 -15.21 -26.88 24.01
N ASN A 256 -13.90 -27.12 24.16
CA ASN A 256 -12.87 -26.08 24.26
C ASN A 256 -12.49 -25.56 22.88
N PHE A 257 -13.45 -24.94 22.19
CA PHE A 257 -13.31 -24.56 20.78
C PHE A 257 -12.19 -23.54 20.53
N LEU A 258 -11.86 -22.68 21.50
CA LEU A 258 -10.78 -21.70 21.37
C LEU A 258 -9.40 -22.38 21.36
N GLU A 259 -9.16 -23.31 22.27
CA GLU A 259 -7.96 -24.14 22.31
C GLU A 259 -7.86 -25.03 21.07
N ALA A 260 -8.97 -25.64 20.65
CA ALA A 260 -9.03 -26.40 19.40
C ALA A 260 -8.64 -25.54 18.18
N ALA A 261 -9.14 -24.30 18.11
CA ALA A 261 -8.77 -23.35 17.06
C ALA A 261 -7.27 -22.98 17.09
N ASN A 262 -6.70 -22.78 18.28
CA ASN A 262 -5.25 -22.54 18.43
C ASN A 262 -4.42 -23.73 17.94
N ILE A 263 -4.89 -24.97 18.15
CA ILE A 263 -4.22 -26.16 17.62
C ILE A 263 -4.39 -26.26 16.10
N ALA A 264 -5.58 -25.98 15.56
CA ALA A 264 -5.82 -25.93 14.12
C ALA A 264 -4.90 -24.91 13.42
N LYS A 265 -4.71 -23.74 14.06
CA LYS A 265 -3.74 -22.71 13.66
C LYS A 265 -2.30 -23.23 13.59
N LEU A 266 -1.86 -23.97 14.61
CA LEU A 266 -0.54 -24.61 14.65
C LEU A 266 -0.37 -25.72 13.62
N ARG A 267 -1.46 -26.27 13.10
CA ARG A 267 -1.44 -27.28 12.02
C ARG A 267 -1.58 -26.67 10.62
N GLY A 268 -1.87 -25.37 10.52
CA GLY A 268 -2.11 -24.68 9.25
C GLY A 268 -3.49 -24.92 8.65
N GLU A 269 -4.44 -25.45 9.42
CA GLU A 269 -5.78 -25.83 8.95
C GLU A 269 -6.76 -24.63 9.03
N ILE A 270 -6.57 -23.61 8.18
CA ILE A 270 -7.29 -22.32 8.26
C ILE A 270 -8.81 -22.46 8.25
N LEU A 271 -9.37 -23.30 7.37
CA LEU A 271 -10.82 -23.48 7.29
C LEU A 271 -11.39 -24.10 8.57
N HIS A 272 -10.64 -25.04 9.16
CA HIS A 272 -11.05 -25.70 10.39
C HIS A 272 -10.89 -24.76 11.60
N GLU A 273 -9.82 -23.97 11.64
CA GLU A 273 -9.62 -22.88 12.61
C GLU A 273 -10.78 -21.88 12.57
N ALA A 274 -11.17 -21.39 11.38
CA ALA A 274 -12.27 -20.44 11.24
C ALA A 274 -13.59 -21.02 11.76
N ASP A 275 -13.85 -22.30 11.49
CA ASP A 275 -15.05 -23.00 11.95
C ASP A 275 -15.07 -23.14 13.48
N LEU A 276 -13.93 -23.50 14.09
CA LEU A 276 -13.78 -23.61 15.54
C LEU A 276 -13.89 -22.25 16.24
N LEU A 277 -13.30 -21.18 15.68
CA LEU A 277 -13.46 -19.81 16.19
C LEU A 277 -14.91 -19.34 16.12
N GLY A 278 -15.62 -19.68 15.03
CA GLY A 278 -17.05 -19.42 14.91
C GLY A 278 -17.86 -20.12 16.01
N LYS A 279 -17.56 -21.40 16.31
CA LYS A 279 -18.18 -22.14 17.43
C LYS A 279 -17.81 -21.56 18.80
N ALA A 280 -16.59 -21.04 18.96
CA ALA A 280 -16.11 -20.38 20.19
C ALA A 280 -16.74 -18.99 20.42
N GLY A 281 -17.55 -18.47 19.48
CA GLY A 281 -18.11 -17.13 19.54
C GLY A 281 -17.18 -16.02 19.05
N ASN A 282 -15.96 -16.36 18.60
CA ASN A 282 -15.00 -15.39 18.06
C ASN A 282 -15.24 -15.13 16.57
N VAL A 283 -16.43 -14.60 16.28
CA VAL A 283 -16.99 -14.50 14.92
C VAL A 283 -16.24 -13.52 14.02
N LYS A 284 -15.60 -12.48 14.59
CA LYS A 284 -14.88 -11.46 13.80
C LYS A 284 -13.63 -12.07 13.15
N GLU A 285 -12.80 -12.73 13.94
CA GLU A 285 -11.60 -13.42 13.51
C GLU A 285 -11.95 -14.56 12.54
N ALA A 286 -13.03 -15.30 12.80
CA ALA A 286 -13.52 -16.34 11.91
C ALA A 286 -13.89 -15.78 10.51
N SER A 287 -14.66 -14.69 10.45
CA SER A 287 -14.99 -14.01 9.19
C SER A 287 -13.74 -13.52 8.45
N MET A 288 -12.81 -12.89 9.16
CA MET A 288 -11.56 -12.38 8.56
C MET A 288 -10.69 -13.49 7.98
N LEU A 289 -10.55 -14.62 8.69
CA LEU A 289 -9.79 -15.77 8.20
C LEU A 289 -10.39 -16.36 6.93
N LEU A 290 -11.72 -16.42 6.83
CA LEU A 290 -12.39 -16.88 5.61
C LEU A 290 -12.17 -15.92 4.43
N LEU A 291 -12.25 -14.61 4.65
CA LEU A 291 -11.97 -13.61 3.60
C LEU A 291 -10.51 -13.69 3.13
N PHE A 292 -9.57 -13.78 4.06
CA PHE A 292 -8.16 -14.01 3.78
C PHE A 292 -7.95 -15.28 2.95
N TYR A 293 -8.54 -16.40 3.39
CA TYR A 293 -8.47 -17.67 2.67
C TYR A 293 -8.97 -17.56 1.25
N VAL A 294 -10.10 -16.87 1.05
CA VAL A 294 -10.65 -16.64 -0.29
C VAL A 294 -9.73 -15.76 -1.14
N LEU A 295 -9.13 -14.71 -0.57
CA LEU A 295 -8.21 -13.83 -1.29
C LEU A 295 -6.99 -14.58 -1.83
N TYR A 296 -6.19 -15.21 -0.97
CA TYR A 296 -4.94 -15.82 -1.43
C TYR A 296 -5.19 -17.03 -2.33
N ASN A 297 -6.23 -17.85 -2.07
CA ASN A 297 -6.55 -18.97 -2.95
C ASN A 297 -7.10 -18.51 -4.31
N SER A 298 -7.74 -17.35 -4.39
CA SER A 298 -8.14 -16.77 -5.68
C SER A 298 -6.94 -16.32 -6.50
N LEU A 299 -5.88 -15.84 -5.85
CA LEU A 299 -4.66 -15.36 -6.51
C LEU A 299 -3.74 -16.52 -6.92
N TRP A 300 -3.55 -17.50 -6.04
CA TRP A 300 -2.51 -18.53 -6.17
C TRP A 300 -3.07 -19.93 -6.44
N THR A 301 -4.13 -20.03 -7.24
CA THR A 301 -4.55 -21.34 -7.79
C THR A 301 -3.41 -21.98 -8.61
N PRO A 302 -3.33 -23.32 -8.72
CA PRO A 302 -2.27 -23.97 -9.50
C PRO A 302 -2.16 -23.41 -10.92
N GLY A 303 -0.95 -23.00 -11.32
CA GLY A 303 -0.67 -22.34 -12.61
C GLY A 303 -1.05 -20.85 -12.68
N SER A 304 -1.34 -20.21 -11.54
CA SER A 304 -1.58 -18.77 -11.45
C SER A 304 -0.31 -17.99 -11.10
N MET A 305 -0.11 -16.86 -11.77
CA MET A 305 0.98 -15.91 -11.50
C MET A 305 0.54 -14.80 -10.51
N GLY A 306 -0.49 -15.05 -9.70
CA GLY A 306 -1.12 -14.08 -8.81
C GLY A 306 -2.38 -13.46 -9.43
N TRP A 307 -2.34 -12.17 -9.75
CA TRP A 307 -3.48 -11.44 -10.34
C TRP A 307 -3.78 -11.92 -11.78
N PRO A 308 -5.06 -12.02 -12.23
CA PRO A 308 -6.31 -11.64 -11.56
C PRO A 308 -6.90 -12.70 -10.63
N LEU A 309 -7.88 -12.30 -9.81
CA LEU A 309 -8.63 -13.22 -8.93
C LEU A 309 -9.35 -14.30 -9.76
N LYS A 310 -9.02 -15.57 -9.51
CA LYS A 310 -9.61 -16.73 -10.17
C LYS A 310 -10.75 -17.35 -9.36
N GLN A 311 -11.58 -18.14 -10.03
CA GLN A 311 -12.62 -18.96 -9.40
C GLN A 311 -12.01 -20.27 -8.89
N PHE A 312 -12.46 -20.72 -7.72
CA PHE A 312 -12.13 -22.02 -7.16
C PHE A 312 -13.34 -22.64 -6.45
N THR A 313 -13.27 -23.94 -6.17
CA THR A 313 -14.35 -24.72 -5.55
C THR A 313 -14.70 -24.19 -4.15
N LYS A 314 -15.99 -24.06 -3.82
CA LYS A 314 -16.51 -23.51 -2.56
C LYS A 314 -16.27 -22.01 -2.30
N LYS A 315 -15.68 -21.25 -3.23
CA LYS A 315 -15.45 -19.80 -3.04
C LYS A 315 -16.69 -19.04 -2.56
N GLN A 316 -17.83 -19.22 -3.23
CA GLN A 316 -19.08 -18.53 -2.87
C GLN A 316 -19.67 -19.03 -1.53
N GLU A 317 -19.55 -20.32 -1.23
CA GLU A 317 -19.97 -20.88 0.06
C GLU A 317 -19.17 -20.28 1.21
N LEU A 318 -17.85 -20.12 1.05
CA LEU A 318 -16.96 -19.52 2.04
C LEU A 318 -17.25 -18.02 2.24
N LEU A 319 -17.52 -17.28 1.16
CA LEU A 319 -17.93 -15.88 1.24
C LEU A 319 -19.29 -15.72 1.95
N ALA A 320 -20.27 -16.56 1.63
CA ALA A 320 -21.56 -16.58 2.32
C ALA A 320 -21.42 -16.92 3.81
N LYS A 321 -20.54 -17.86 4.14
CA LYS A 321 -20.21 -18.22 5.52
C LYS A 321 -19.55 -17.06 6.27
N ALA A 322 -18.60 -16.37 5.66
CA ALA A 322 -17.97 -15.17 6.24
C ALA A 322 -19.01 -14.09 6.55
N LYS A 323 -19.95 -13.81 5.63
CA LYS A 323 -21.08 -12.89 5.86
C LYS A 323 -21.97 -13.34 7.01
N SER A 324 -22.25 -14.65 7.11
CA SER A 324 -23.12 -15.19 8.16
C SER A 324 -22.58 -14.98 9.58
N PHE A 325 -21.27 -15.10 9.77
CA PHE A 325 -20.60 -14.84 11.06
C PHE A 325 -20.67 -13.37 11.48
N ALA A 326 -20.66 -12.45 10.52
CA ALA A 326 -20.66 -11.02 10.80
C ALA A 326 -22.05 -10.43 11.12
N LYS A 327 -23.16 -11.17 10.91
CA LYS A 327 -24.55 -10.65 10.99
C LYS A 327 -24.91 -9.93 12.29
N ASN A 328 -24.24 -10.25 13.40
CA ASN A 328 -24.58 -9.72 14.72
C ASN A 328 -24.03 -8.32 15.00
N ASP A 329 -23.07 -7.82 14.20
CA ASP A 329 -22.49 -6.49 14.34
C ASP A 329 -22.69 -5.73 13.02
N SER A 330 -23.52 -4.68 13.03
CA SER A 330 -23.94 -3.98 11.81
C SER A 330 -22.79 -3.31 11.05
N ASN A 331 -21.84 -2.71 11.76
CA ASN A 331 -20.68 -2.05 11.15
C ASN A 331 -19.72 -3.09 10.58
N PHE A 332 -19.44 -4.15 11.34
CA PHE A 332 -18.58 -5.24 10.87
C PHE A 332 -19.22 -6.04 9.72
N TYR A 333 -20.53 -6.26 9.75
CA TYR A 333 -21.29 -6.91 8.68
C TYR A 333 -21.17 -6.14 7.36
N SER A 334 -21.33 -4.80 7.41
CA SER A 334 -21.16 -3.93 6.24
C SER A 334 -19.75 -4.05 5.63
N PHE A 335 -18.72 -4.06 6.48
CA PHE A 335 -17.34 -4.27 6.06
C PHE A 335 -17.14 -5.65 5.41
N VAL A 336 -17.56 -6.73 6.07
CA VAL A 336 -17.42 -8.11 5.55
C VAL A 336 -18.19 -8.32 4.25
N CYS A 337 -19.37 -7.72 4.12
CA CYS A 337 -20.13 -7.78 2.87
C CYS A 337 -19.39 -7.09 1.73
N THR A 338 -18.83 -5.91 1.99
CA THR A 338 -18.03 -5.15 1.01
C THR A 338 -16.82 -5.97 0.56
N GLU A 339 -16.02 -6.50 1.48
CA GLU A 339 -14.85 -7.31 1.15
C GLU A 339 -15.24 -8.60 0.41
N ALA A 340 -16.29 -9.28 0.83
CA ALA A 340 -16.76 -10.48 0.17
C ALA A 340 -17.23 -10.21 -1.27
N ASP A 341 -17.93 -9.10 -1.50
CA ASP A 341 -18.39 -8.72 -2.83
C ASP A 341 -17.22 -8.30 -3.74
N ILE A 342 -16.22 -7.60 -3.19
CA ILE A 342 -14.96 -7.28 -3.89
C ILE A 342 -14.23 -8.56 -4.30
N LEU A 343 -14.17 -9.57 -3.43
CA LEU A 343 -13.49 -10.83 -3.71
C LEU A 343 -14.28 -11.76 -4.63
N SER A 344 -15.58 -11.49 -4.85
CA SER A 344 -16.40 -12.26 -5.77
C SER A 344 -15.88 -12.14 -7.22
N ASN A 345 -16.14 -13.17 -8.02
CA ASN A 345 -15.78 -13.19 -9.44
C ASN A 345 -16.93 -12.71 -10.34
N GLU A 346 -18.00 -12.18 -9.76
CA GLU A 346 -19.06 -11.54 -10.54
C GLU A 346 -18.48 -10.29 -11.19
N GLN A 347 -18.71 -10.14 -12.51
CA GLN A 347 -18.24 -8.99 -13.24
C GLN A 347 -19.06 -7.77 -12.78
N SER A 348 -18.48 -7.02 -11.84
CA SER A 348 -19.14 -5.87 -11.25
C SER A 348 -19.08 -4.68 -12.20
N ILE A 349 -20.24 -4.12 -12.48
CA ILE A 349 -20.39 -2.86 -13.20
C ILE A 349 -19.54 -1.78 -12.47
N LEU A 350 -18.89 -0.89 -13.22
CA LEU A 350 -17.99 0.15 -12.70
C LEU A 350 -18.56 0.96 -11.52
N SER A 351 -19.82 1.38 -11.61
CA SER A 351 -20.52 2.09 -10.53
C SER A 351 -20.67 1.26 -9.25
N ILE A 352 -20.82 -0.06 -9.36
CA ILE A 352 -20.87 -0.98 -8.23
C ILE A 352 -19.47 -1.12 -7.62
N THR A 353 -18.44 -1.36 -8.44
CA THR A 353 -17.04 -1.43 -7.98
C THR A 353 -16.62 -0.14 -7.26
N LYS A 354 -17.07 1.02 -7.74
CA LYS A 354 -16.85 2.30 -7.06
C LYS A 354 -17.57 2.39 -5.71
N LYS A 355 -18.81 1.88 -5.61
CA LYS A 355 -19.51 1.81 -4.31
C LYS A 355 -18.71 0.98 -3.32
N TYR A 356 -18.14 -0.14 -3.76
CA TYR A 356 -17.24 -0.94 -2.93
C TYR A 356 -15.99 -0.17 -2.52
N LEU A 357 -15.31 0.50 -3.46
CA LEU A 357 -14.15 1.36 -3.14
C LEU A 357 -14.49 2.43 -2.08
N ASN A 358 -15.63 3.10 -2.23
CA ASN A 358 -16.09 4.12 -1.27
C ASN A 358 -16.44 3.52 0.09
N ALA A 359 -17.03 2.32 0.12
CA ALA A 359 -17.28 1.60 1.36
C ALA A 359 -15.96 1.18 2.03
N SER A 360 -14.99 0.67 1.27
CA SER A 360 -13.65 0.32 1.78
C SER A 360 -12.93 1.54 2.38
N ARG A 361 -13.02 2.73 1.76
CA ARG A 361 -12.50 3.98 2.34
C ARG A 361 -13.14 4.32 3.69
N ARG A 362 -14.47 4.18 3.80
CA ARG A 362 -15.19 4.43 5.07
C ARG A 362 -14.78 3.45 6.17
N HIS A 363 -14.43 2.22 5.78
CA HIS A 363 -14.00 1.16 6.69
C HIS A 363 -12.48 1.12 6.91
N ASN A 364 -11.71 2.04 6.34
CA ASN A 364 -10.24 2.04 6.35
C ASN A 364 -9.62 0.71 5.86
N SER A 365 -10.24 0.08 4.85
CA SER A 365 -9.78 -1.18 4.27
C SER A 365 -8.79 -0.95 3.14
N ALA A 366 -7.49 -1.03 3.44
CA ALA A 366 -6.45 -0.94 2.41
C ALA A 366 -6.62 -2.03 1.33
N GLY A 367 -6.97 -3.26 1.72
CA GLY A 367 -7.16 -4.36 0.78
C GLY A 367 -8.33 -4.14 -0.18
N GLY A 368 -9.48 -3.73 0.36
CA GLY A 368 -10.65 -3.42 -0.46
C GLY A 368 -10.41 -2.25 -1.43
N GLU A 369 -9.67 -1.23 -0.99
CA GLU A 369 -9.26 -0.12 -1.86
C GLU A 369 -8.34 -0.56 -3.00
N ILE A 370 -7.29 -1.34 -2.69
CA ILE A 370 -6.31 -1.81 -3.68
C ILE A 370 -6.98 -2.71 -4.72
N ILE A 371 -7.77 -3.69 -4.28
CA ILE A 371 -8.43 -4.64 -5.19
C ILE A 371 -9.50 -3.94 -6.02
N SER A 372 -10.30 -3.05 -5.44
CA SER A 372 -11.33 -2.31 -6.17
C SER A 372 -10.71 -1.39 -7.23
N ALA A 373 -9.65 -0.64 -6.88
CA ALA A 373 -8.93 0.18 -7.84
C ALA A 373 -8.30 -0.65 -8.96
N ARG A 374 -7.74 -1.82 -8.61
CA ARG A 374 -7.19 -2.75 -9.61
C ARG A 374 -8.26 -3.31 -10.55
N LYS A 375 -9.45 -3.65 -10.04
CA LYS A 375 -10.59 -4.08 -10.87
C LYS A 375 -11.06 -2.98 -11.81
N ILE A 376 -11.12 -1.72 -11.36
CA ILE A 376 -11.46 -0.57 -12.22
C ILE A 376 -10.38 -0.38 -13.30
N LEU A 377 -9.10 -0.53 -12.97
CA LEU A 377 -8.02 -0.51 -13.95
C LEU A 377 -8.14 -1.64 -14.97
N ASP A 378 -8.42 -2.87 -14.55
CA ASP A 378 -8.60 -3.98 -15.48
C ASP A 378 -9.79 -3.74 -16.42
N ALA A 379 -10.88 -3.13 -15.95
CA ALA A 379 -11.98 -2.73 -16.81
C ALA A 379 -11.52 -1.75 -17.90
N HIS A 380 -10.69 -0.76 -17.56
CA HIS A 380 -10.06 0.11 -18.57
C HIS A 380 -9.18 -0.67 -19.56
N LEU A 381 -8.34 -1.59 -19.07
CA LEU A 381 -7.41 -2.36 -19.90
C LEU A 381 -8.11 -3.36 -20.82
N GLN A 382 -9.33 -3.76 -20.49
CA GLN A 382 -10.16 -4.66 -21.31
C GLN A 382 -11.07 -3.91 -22.29
N SER A 383 -11.27 -2.61 -22.10
CA SER A 383 -12.17 -1.80 -22.92
C SER A 383 -11.53 -1.39 -24.24
N ASN A 384 -12.34 -1.23 -25.29
CA ASN A 384 -11.85 -0.72 -26.57
C ASN A 384 -11.65 0.81 -26.51
N SER A 385 -10.66 1.34 -27.23
CA SER A 385 -10.44 2.78 -27.41
C SER A 385 -11.68 3.57 -27.90
N ALA A 386 -12.63 2.92 -28.58
CA ALA A 386 -13.89 3.54 -29.02
C ALA A 386 -14.93 3.73 -27.89
N GLU A 387 -14.79 3.01 -26.77
CA GLU A 387 -15.68 3.11 -25.61
C GLU A 387 -15.31 4.28 -24.68
N TYR A 388 -14.14 4.90 -24.90
CA TYR A 388 -13.67 6.02 -24.12
C TYR A 388 -14.41 7.31 -24.47
N VAL A 389 -14.95 7.96 -23.45
CA VAL A 389 -15.49 9.32 -23.51
C VAL A 389 -14.32 10.30 -23.47
N TRP A 390 -14.33 11.27 -24.39
CA TRP A 390 -13.32 12.31 -24.50
C TRP A 390 -13.84 13.65 -24.00
N GLN A 391 -13.04 14.33 -23.18
CA GLN A 391 -13.32 15.64 -22.63
C GLN A 391 -12.48 16.68 -23.37
N ASP A 392 -13.15 17.70 -23.91
CA ASP A 392 -12.46 18.83 -24.55
C ASP A 392 -12.27 20.03 -23.61
N TYR A 393 -12.29 19.79 -22.30
CA TYR A 393 -12.06 20.80 -21.27
C TYR A 393 -11.03 20.30 -20.26
N PHE A 394 -10.33 21.24 -19.62
CA PHE A 394 -9.32 20.91 -18.63
C PHE A 394 -9.95 20.47 -17.31
N VAL A 395 -9.64 19.26 -16.86
CA VAL A 395 -10.12 18.73 -15.58
C VAL A 395 -9.19 19.20 -14.45
N ILE A 396 -9.68 20.13 -13.62
CA ILE A 396 -8.96 20.68 -12.46
C ILE A 396 -8.95 19.66 -11.30
N ASP A 397 -10.13 19.17 -10.90
CA ASP A 397 -10.28 18.15 -9.84
C ASP A 397 -10.44 16.76 -10.46
N LEU A 398 -9.30 16.09 -10.65
CA LEU A 398 -9.24 14.76 -11.25
C LEU A 398 -10.00 13.71 -10.42
N THR A 399 -9.99 13.84 -9.09
CA THR A 399 -10.66 12.90 -8.18
C THR A 399 -12.17 12.99 -8.33
N LYS A 400 -12.73 14.20 -8.16
CA LYS A 400 -14.18 14.41 -8.28
C LYS A 400 -14.69 14.07 -9.66
N HIS A 401 -13.94 14.45 -10.70
CA HIS A 401 -14.30 14.11 -12.08
C HIS A 401 -14.32 12.59 -12.30
N SER A 402 -13.24 11.90 -11.92
CA SER A 402 -13.13 10.45 -12.13
C SER A 402 -14.20 9.69 -11.37
N GLU A 403 -14.51 10.14 -10.16
CA GLU A 403 -15.62 9.61 -9.39
C GLU A 403 -16.95 9.79 -10.14
N GLN A 404 -17.25 10.97 -10.66
CA GLN A 404 -18.51 11.22 -11.39
C GLN A 404 -18.64 10.37 -12.66
N VAL A 405 -17.56 10.23 -13.43
CA VAL A 405 -17.54 9.48 -14.70
C VAL A 405 -17.74 7.98 -14.46
N ILE A 406 -17.00 7.38 -13.51
CA ILE A 406 -17.17 5.98 -13.14
C ILE A 406 -18.57 5.70 -12.57
N SER A 407 -19.16 6.65 -11.83
CA SER A 407 -20.54 6.52 -11.32
C SER A 407 -21.58 6.42 -12.44
N ARG A 408 -21.28 6.93 -13.65
CA ARG A 408 -22.12 6.81 -14.85
C ARG A 408 -21.79 5.57 -15.69
N ASN A 409 -20.94 4.67 -15.20
CA ASN A 409 -20.41 3.52 -15.94
C ASN A 409 -19.67 3.91 -17.23
N GLN A 410 -19.06 5.08 -17.24
CA GLN A 410 -18.27 5.57 -18.35
C GLN A 410 -16.79 5.52 -17.98
N ILE A 411 -15.94 5.49 -18.99
CA ILE A 411 -14.49 5.58 -18.86
C ILE A 411 -13.96 6.70 -19.75
N SER A 412 -12.93 7.37 -19.28
CA SER A 412 -12.17 8.40 -19.99
C SER A 412 -10.67 8.25 -19.74
N VAL A 413 -9.87 9.03 -20.47
CA VAL A 413 -8.40 9.03 -20.31
C VAL A 413 -8.02 9.49 -18.90
N GLU A 414 -8.74 10.47 -18.36
CA GLU A 414 -8.58 11.01 -17.01
C GLU A 414 -8.85 9.95 -15.95
N THR A 415 -9.93 9.18 -16.10
CA THR A 415 -10.22 8.08 -15.15
C THR A 415 -9.14 6.99 -15.17
N LEU A 416 -8.64 6.60 -16.34
CA LEU A 416 -7.53 5.63 -16.45
C LEU A 416 -6.30 6.14 -15.69
N PHE A 417 -5.92 7.39 -15.93
CA PHE A 417 -4.77 8.00 -15.26
C PHE A 417 -4.98 8.14 -13.75
N TYR A 418 -6.18 8.54 -13.31
CA TYR A 418 -6.53 8.64 -11.89
C TYR A 418 -6.41 7.31 -11.18
N PHE A 419 -7.07 6.26 -11.68
CA PHE A 419 -7.04 4.95 -11.02
C PHE A 419 -5.65 4.30 -11.08
N TRP A 420 -4.86 4.60 -12.11
CA TRP A 420 -3.46 4.18 -12.17
C TRP A 420 -2.68 4.81 -11.00
N ASN A 421 -2.77 6.12 -10.82
CA ASN A 421 -2.08 6.80 -9.72
C ASN A 421 -2.60 6.37 -8.35
N PHE A 422 -3.92 6.26 -8.19
CA PHE A 422 -4.52 5.79 -6.95
C PHE A 422 -4.01 4.40 -6.57
N TRP A 423 -4.00 3.46 -7.52
CA TRP A 423 -3.47 2.11 -7.27
C TRP A 423 -1.96 2.12 -7.03
N LYS A 424 -1.20 2.83 -7.86
CA LYS A 424 0.25 3.03 -7.73
C LYS A 424 0.63 3.48 -6.31
N ASP A 425 -0.02 4.51 -5.79
CA ASP A 425 0.31 5.08 -4.48
C ASP A 425 0.08 4.07 -3.35
N LYS A 426 -0.94 3.22 -3.47
CA LYS A 426 -1.17 2.13 -2.51
C LYS A 426 -0.11 1.03 -2.60
N ILE A 427 0.33 0.66 -3.81
CA ILE A 427 1.43 -0.31 -3.99
C ILE A 427 2.75 0.25 -3.45
N LEU A 428 3.02 1.56 -3.60
CA LEU A 428 4.19 2.19 -3.00
C LEU A 428 4.22 2.07 -1.47
N ASN A 429 3.07 2.09 -0.80
CA ASN A 429 3.00 1.85 0.64
C ASN A 429 3.31 0.39 1.02
N ILE A 430 3.04 -0.59 0.14
CA ILE A 430 3.50 -1.98 0.33
C ILE A 430 5.03 -2.05 0.26
N PHE A 431 5.66 -1.34 -0.68
CA PHE A 431 7.13 -1.28 -0.75
C PHE A 431 7.75 -0.63 0.50
N LYS A 432 7.11 0.43 1.03
CA LYS A 432 7.54 1.05 2.29
C LYS A 432 7.45 0.05 3.45
N TYR A 433 6.32 -0.66 3.59
CA TYR A 433 6.17 -1.73 4.57
C TYR A 433 7.28 -2.79 4.46
N LEU A 434 7.54 -3.29 3.25
CA LEU A 434 8.54 -4.33 3.02
C LEU A 434 9.96 -3.87 3.37
N ARG A 435 10.26 -2.57 3.32
CA ARG A 435 11.53 -1.99 3.77
C ARG A 435 11.58 -1.80 5.30
N CYS A 436 10.44 -1.52 5.92
CA CYS A 436 10.33 -1.33 7.36
C CYS A 436 10.38 -2.63 8.17
N LEU A 437 10.28 -3.82 7.54
CA LEU A 437 10.39 -5.10 8.24
C LEU A 437 11.73 -5.27 8.99
N ASP A 438 12.78 -4.56 8.57
CA ASP A 438 14.11 -4.56 9.21
C ASP A 438 14.25 -3.48 10.31
N THR A 439 13.36 -2.50 10.38
CA THR A 439 13.43 -1.34 11.31
C THR A 439 12.16 -1.31 12.18
N GLN A 440 12.29 -1.47 13.50
CA GLN A 440 11.19 -1.68 14.48
C GLN A 440 10.10 -0.57 14.61
N ASP A 441 9.80 0.22 13.58
CA ASP A 441 8.83 1.31 13.57
C ASP A 441 7.57 0.90 12.76
N VAL A 442 6.66 0.14 13.39
CA VAL A 442 5.68 -0.71 12.69
C VAL A 442 4.25 -0.13 12.63
N ASN A 443 3.95 0.96 13.35
CA ASN A 443 2.53 1.34 13.55
C ASN A 443 1.86 2.04 12.35
N GLU A 444 2.60 2.70 11.46
CA GLU A 444 2.01 3.49 10.36
C GLU A 444 1.51 2.63 9.18
N TYR A 445 2.07 1.43 8.97
CA TYR A 445 1.82 0.60 7.77
C TYR A 445 1.06 -0.70 8.03
N ARG A 446 0.45 -0.88 9.21
CA ARG A 446 -0.20 -2.15 9.61
C ARG A 446 -1.25 -2.66 8.61
N SER A 447 -2.05 -1.78 8.01
CA SER A 447 -3.07 -2.19 7.03
C SER A 447 -2.48 -2.73 5.72
N TYR A 448 -1.32 -2.20 5.31
CA TYR A 448 -0.58 -2.67 4.14
C TYR A 448 0.22 -3.94 4.45
N GLU A 449 0.67 -4.09 5.69
CA GLU A 449 1.22 -5.35 6.21
C GLU A 449 0.20 -6.48 6.07
N ASP A 450 -0.97 -6.32 6.69
CA ASP A 450 -2.02 -7.33 6.69
C ASP A 450 -2.43 -7.68 5.26
N PHE A 451 -2.59 -6.67 4.40
CA PHE A 451 -2.88 -6.89 2.98
C PHE A 451 -1.76 -7.65 2.26
N CYS A 452 -0.49 -7.27 2.41
CA CYS A 452 0.63 -7.90 1.71
C CYS A 452 0.78 -9.38 2.10
N LEU A 453 0.74 -9.67 3.40
CA LEU A 453 0.75 -11.03 3.93
C LEU A 453 -0.45 -11.83 3.43
N ASN A 454 -1.64 -11.22 3.49
CA ASN A 454 -2.86 -11.88 3.06
C ASN A 454 -2.89 -12.14 1.54
N TYR A 455 -2.34 -11.23 0.75
CA TYR A 455 -2.26 -11.34 -0.70
C TYR A 455 -1.31 -12.47 -1.11
N LEU A 456 -0.15 -12.58 -0.45
CA LEU A 456 0.88 -13.58 -0.76
C LEU A 456 0.58 -14.95 -0.12
N GLY A 457 -0.43 -15.06 0.74
CA GLY A 457 -0.74 -16.31 1.44
C GLY A 457 0.29 -16.64 2.52
N VAL A 458 0.79 -15.61 3.20
CA VAL A 458 1.78 -15.73 4.28
C VAL A 458 1.13 -15.38 5.60
N ARG A 459 1.41 -16.16 6.64
CA ARG A 459 0.92 -15.91 7.99
C ARG A 459 2.08 -15.66 8.95
N ARG A 460 2.08 -14.50 9.59
CA ARG A 460 3.03 -14.18 10.67
C ARG A 460 2.57 -14.82 11.99
N GLN A 461 3.48 -15.51 12.66
CA GLN A 461 3.33 -16.08 13.99
C GLN A 461 4.48 -15.59 14.88
N PHE A 462 4.28 -15.53 16.19
CA PHE A 462 5.34 -15.12 17.12
C PHE A 462 5.73 -16.30 18.02
N HIS A 463 7.02 -16.59 18.10
CA HIS A 463 7.58 -17.58 19.01
C HIS A 463 8.72 -16.93 19.80
N ASN A 464 8.58 -16.83 21.13
CA ASN A 464 9.57 -16.20 22.01
C ASN A 464 10.06 -14.82 21.51
N SER A 465 9.13 -13.96 21.09
CA SER A 465 9.37 -12.62 20.51
C SER A 465 9.92 -12.57 19.09
N ASN A 466 10.31 -13.70 18.48
CA ASN A 466 10.71 -13.76 17.07
C ASN A 466 9.49 -14.01 16.17
N ALA A 467 9.37 -13.21 15.11
CA ALA A 467 8.36 -13.40 14.09
C ALA A 467 8.77 -14.54 13.14
N ILE A 468 7.89 -15.51 12.98
CA ILE A 468 8.02 -16.65 12.08
C ILE A 468 6.96 -16.50 10.98
N TYR A 469 7.35 -16.71 9.72
CA TYR A 469 6.47 -16.57 8.56
C TYR A 469 6.13 -17.95 7.99
N VAL A 470 4.84 -18.27 7.98
CA VAL A 470 4.30 -19.57 7.52
C VAL A 470 3.65 -19.37 6.15
N LEU A 471 4.08 -20.16 5.17
CA LEU A 471 3.48 -20.23 3.85
C LEU A 471 2.24 -21.13 3.89
N LEU A 472 1.10 -20.58 3.48
CA LEU A 472 -0.17 -21.31 3.42
C LEU A 472 -0.39 -21.98 2.06
N ASN A 473 0.34 -21.53 1.05
CA ASN A 473 0.42 -22.14 -0.27
C ASN A 473 1.88 -22.19 -0.69
N SER A 474 2.52 -23.34 -0.47
CA SER A 474 3.93 -23.54 -0.83
C SER A 474 4.17 -23.59 -2.34
N ASP A 475 3.11 -23.81 -3.12
CA ASP A 475 3.19 -24.03 -4.56
C ASP A 475 2.89 -22.73 -5.34
N ALA A 476 2.77 -21.60 -4.64
CA ALA A 476 2.55 -20.31 -5.25
C ALA A 476 3.80 -19.86 -6.04
N ASP A 477 3.60 -19.38 -7.27
CA ASP A 477 4.70 -19.05 -8.21
C ASP A 477 5.72 -18.02 -7.69
N TRP A 478 5.28 -17.12 -6.81
CA TRP A 478 6.17 -16.12 -6.20
C TRP A 478 7.18 -16.74 -5.22
N VAL A 479 6.90 -17.94 -4.68
CA VAL A 479 7.79 -18.71 -3.82
C VAL A 479 8.82 -19.41 -4.73
N ARG A 480 9.88 -18.69 -5.10
CA ARG A 480 10.97 -19.28 -5.90
C ARG A 480 11.69 -20.36 -5.10
N GLU A 481 11.89 -21.53 -5.72
CA GLU A 481 12.43 -22.75 -5.11
C GLU A 481 13.94 -22.66 -4.74
N ASP A 482 14.35 -21.70 -3.91
CA ASP A 482 15.61 -21.86 -3.18
C ASP A 482 15.32 -22.58 -1.86
N SER A 483 15.39 -23.91 -1.91
CA SER A 483 15.06 -24.81 -0.79
C SER A 483 15.87 -24.54 0.49
N ARG A 484 16.90 -23.70 0.43
CA ARG A 484 17.74 -23.30 1.57
C ARG A 484 17.03 -22.37 2.55
N PHE A 485 16.08 -21.56 2.08
CA PHE A 485 15.36 -20.57 2.90
C PHE A 485 13.94 -21.00 3.25
N ILE A 486 13.55 -22.21 2.82
CA ILE A 486 12.25 -22.80 3.06
C ILE A 486 12.42 -23.99 4.00
N HIS A 487 11.83 -23.92 5.19
CA HIS A 487 11.88 -25.01 6.16
C HIS A 487 10.53 -25.73 6.21
N ARG A 488 10.52 -27.07 6.16
CA ARG A 488 9.30 -27.87 6.29
C ARG A 488 9.29 -28.55 7.65
N ASN A 489 8.21 -28.36 8.42
CA ASN A 489 7.96 -29.10 9.65
C ASN A 489 6.57 -29.73 9.56
N GLY A 490 6.51 -31.03 9.28
CA GLY A 490 5.25 -31.72 8.98
C GLY A 490 4.54 -31.12 7.77
N ASN A 491 3.31 -30.65 7.97
CA ASN A 491 2.48 -30.01 6.94
C ASN A 491 2.75 -28.52 6.78
N LEU A 492 3.52 -27.90 7.69
CA LEU A 492 3.80 -26.47 7.66
C LEU A 492 5.08 -26.18 6.90
N VAL A 493 5.02 -25.13 6.09
CA VAL A 493 6.15 -24.59 5.33
C VAL A 493 6.46 -23.20 5.85
N TYR A 494 7.72 -22.95 6.20
CA TYR A 494 8.20 -21.69 6.76
C TYR A 494 9.15 -21.02 5.78
N ILE A 495 9.15 -19.69 5.78
CA ILE A 495 10.05 -18.87 4.96
C ILE A 495 10.84 -17.93 5.87
N ASP A 496 12.14 -17.81 5.60
CA ASP A 496 12.97 -16.80 6.25
C ASP A 496 12.49 -15.37 5.92
N VAL A 497 12.57 -14.44 6.87
CA VAL A 497 12.05 -13.07 6.72
C VAL A 497 12.75 -12.33 5.58
N SER A 498 14.08 -12.44 5.49
CA SER A 498 14.85 -11.75 4.47
C SER A 498 14.53 -12.29 3.07
N HIS A 499 14.31 -13.62 2.98
CA HIS A 499 13.90 -14.26 1.74
C HIS A 499 12.46 -13.90 1.34
N PHE A 500 11.54 -13.83 2.31
CA PHE A 500 10.17 -13.35 2.10
C PHE A 500 10.17 -11.91 1.56
N VAL A 501 10.91 -10.99 2.20
CA VAL A 501 11.00 -9.60 1.76
C VAL A 501 11.52 -9.51 0.33
N ALA A 502 12.61 -10.22 0.01
CA ALA A 502 13.20 -10.19 -1.32
C ALA A 502 12.25 -10.75 -2.40
N THR A 503 11.59 -11.88 -2.13
CA THR A 503 10.65 -12.52 -3.07
C THR A 503 9.35 -11.73 -3.24
N ALA A 504 8.79 -11.20 -2.14
CA ALA A 504 7.65 -10.30 -2.17
C ALA A 504 7.94 -9.01 -2.95
N GLN A 505 9.10 -8.38 -2.72
CA GLN A 505 9.53 -7.20 -3.49
C GLN A 505 9.64 -7.53 -4.98
N ASN A 506 10.28 -8.65 -5.34
CA ASN A 506 10.38 -9.07 -6.74
C ASN A 506 9.02 -9.27 -7.40
N TYR A 507 8.06 -9.90 -6.69
CA TYR A 507 6.70 -10.06 -7.18
C TYR A 507 6.02 -8.70 -7.40
N TRP A 508 5.99 -7.84 -6.39
CA TRP A 508 5.35 -6.52 -6.49
C TRP A 508 6.01 -5.65 -7.55
N CYS A 509 7.33 -5.73 -7.74
CA CYS A 509 8.03 -5.05 -8.82
C CYS A 509 7.57 -5.53 -10.20
N SER A 510 7.45 -6.84 -10.36
CA SER A 510 6.98 -7.44 -11.61
C SER A 510 5.54 -7.04 -11.91
N GLU A 511 4.63 -7.14 -10.94
CA GLU A 511 3.23 -6.77 -11.10
C GLU A 511 3.06 -5.27 -11.35
N PHE A 512 3.78 -4.44 -10.59
CA PHE A 512 3.74 -2.99 -10.73
C PHE A 512 4.24 -2.54 -12.11
N LEU A 513 5.33 -3.13 -12.61
CA LEU A 513 5.82 -2.86 -13.96
C LEU A 513 4.87 -3.38 -15.04
N CYS A 514 4.35 -4.61 -14.90
CA CYS A 514 3.40 -5.20 -15.86
C CYS A 514 2.13 -4.34 -16.00
N ALA A 515 1.56 -3.94 -14.87
CA ALA A 515 0.42 -3.03 -14.82
C ALA A 515 0.71 -1.69 -15.53
N GLY A 516 1.85 -1.08 -15.23
CA GLY A 516 2.27 0.19 -15.82
C GLY A 516 2.48 0.10 -17.33
N MET A 517 3.08 -0.99 -17.82
CA MET A 517 3.25 -1.24 -19.25
C MET A 517 1.91 -1.36 -19.97
N LYS A 518 0.95 -2.12 -19.40
CA LYS A 518 -0.40 -2.23 -19.98
C LYS A 518 -1.14 -0.89 -20.02
N VAL A 519 -0.98 -0.05 -18.98
CA VAL A 519 -1.54 1.32 -18.97
C VAL A 519 -0.91 2.16 -20.07
N LEU A 520 0.40 2.08 -20.27
CA LEU A 520 1.10 2.79 -21.36
C LEU A 520 0.66 2.31 -22.75
N ASP A 521 0.54 1.00 -22.96
CA ASP A 521 0.04 0.43 -24.22
C ASP A 521 -1.38 0.92 -24.52
N ASN A 522 -2.26 0.97 -23.51
CA ASN A 522 -3.62 1.47 -23.65
C ASN A 522 -3.65 2.98 -23.92
N LEU A 523 -2.84 3.78 -23.21
CA LEU A 523 -2.72 5.22 -23.47
C LEU A 523 -2.16 5.51 -24.88
N GLU A 524 -1.19 4.73 -25.37
CA GLU A 524 -0.69 4.83 -26.75
C GLU A 524 -1.79 4.45 -27.76
N ALA A 525 -2.59 3.43 -27.49
CA ALA A 525 -3.74 3.08 -28.32
C ALA A 525 -4.79 4.20 -28.35
N LEU A 526 -5.09 4.84 -27.21
CA LEU A 526 -5.99 5.98 -27.10
C LEU A 526 -5.44 7.21 -27.85
N TYR A 527 -4.14 7.49 -27.72
CA TYR A 527 -3.48 8.53 -28.50
C TYR A 527 -3.60 8.27 -30.00
N ASN A 528 -3.29 7.06 -30.46
CA ASN A 528 -3.42 6.70 -31.88
C ASN A 528 -4.88 6.77 -32.37
N SER A 529 -5.84 6.41 -31.53
CA SER A 529 -7.28 6.56 -31.83
C SER A 529 -7.66 8.04 -31.96
N SER A 530 -7.14 8.90 -31.08
CA SER A 530 -7.37 10.35 -31.13
C SER A 530 -6.84 11.01 -32.41
N LEU A 531 -5.74 10.48 -32.99
CA LEU A 531 -5.22 10.90 -34.28
C LEU A 531 -6.13 10.44 -35.43
N LYS A 532 -6.54 9.17 -35.43
CA LYS A 532 -7.41 8.59 -36.47
C LYS A 532 -8.76 9.28 -36.54
N ASN A 533 -9.36 9.58 -35.39
CA ASN A 533 -10.65 10.22 -35.28
C ASN A 533 -10.59 11.75 -35.35
N SER A 534 -9.40 12.33 -35.60
CA SER A 534 -9.19 13.79 -35.70
C SER A 534 -9.75 14.56 -34.50
N LEU A 535 -9.55 14.04 -33.28
CA LEU A 535 -9.94 14.71 -32.04
C LEU A 535 -9.15 16.00 -31.84
N SER A 536 -9.56 16.82 -30.87
CA SER A 536 -8.90 18.10 -30.59
C SER A 536 -7.42 17.92 -30.24
N LEU A 537 -6.60 18.95 -30.52
CA LEU A 537 -5.20 18.95 -30.11
C LEU A 537 -5.04 18.82 -28.60
N PHE A 538 -6.04 19.29 -27.84
CA PHE A 538 -6.10 19.13 -26.39
C PHE A 538 -6.16 17.64 -26.01
N CYS A 539 -7.08 16.86 -26.59
CA CYS A 539 -7.19 15.42 -26.32
C CYS A 539 -5.89 14.66 -26.66
N GLN A 540 -5.29 15.00 -27.80
CA GLN A 540 -4.03 14.39 -28.28
C GLN A 540 -2.87 14.71 -27.32
N SER A 541 -2.69 15.98 -26.98
CA SER A 541 -1.63 16.44 -26.07
C SER A 541 -1.85 15.93 -24.65
N ARG A 542 -3.10 15.83 -24.17
CA ARG A 542 -3.42 15.29 -22.85
C ARG A 542 -3.03 13.82 -22.72
N SER A 543 -3.33 13.01 -23.75
CA SER A 543 -2.90 11.61 -23.79
C SER A 543 -1.37 11.49 -23.68
N LEU A 544 -0.62 12.34 -24.41
CA LEU A 544 0.85 12.36 -24.33
C LEU A 544 1.38 12.79 -22.96
N THR A 545 0.72 13.72 -22.27
CA THR A 545 1.11 14.11 -20.91
C THR A 545 1.02 12.92 -19.95
N TYR A 546 -0.04 12.11 -20.05
CA TYR A 546 -0.19 10.93 -19.20
C TYR A 546 0.76 9.80 -19.57
N ILE A 547 1.01 9.55 -20.87
CA ILE A 547 2.05 8.60 -21.32
C ILE A 547 3.40 8.99 -20.71
N TYR A 548 3.75 10.27 -20.76
CA TYR A 548 5.01 10.77 -20.21
C TYR A 548 5.10 10.56 -18.70
N GLU A 549 4.08 10.95 -17.93
CA GLU A 549 4.11 10.80 -16.47
C GLU A 549 4.26 9.35 -16.04
N VAL A 550 3.49 8.44 -16.65
CA VAL A 550 3.58 7.01 -16.32
C VAL A 550 4.94 6.46 -16.73
N ALA A 551 5.42 6.74 -17.95
CA ALA A 551 6.70 6.22 -18.43
C ALA A 551 7.89 6.76 -17.63
N LYS A 552 7.91 8.07 -17.35
CA LYS A 552 8.97 8.72 -16.58
C LYS A 552 8.98 8.22 -15.14
N PHE A 553 7.82 8.11 -14.49
CA PHE A 553 7.73 7.54 -13.15
C PHE A 553 8.31 6.11 -13.11
N LEU A 554 7.94 5.25 -14.07
CA LEU A 554 8.46 3.89 -14.15
C LEU A 554 9.97 3.84 -14.43
N LEU A 555 10.53 4.81 -15.16
CA LEU A 555 11.97 4.97 -15.44
C LEU A 555 12.78 5.54 -14.26
N GLU A 556 12.17 6.34 -13.40
CA GLU A 556 12.85 6.98 -12.27
C GLU A 556 12.62 6.23 -10.95
N SER A 557 11.62 5.34 -10.90
CA SER A 557 11.30 4.57 -9.70
C SER A 557 12.48 3.73 -9.22
N LYS A 558 12.87 3.95 -7.96
CA LYS A 558 13.92 3.21 -7.25
C LYS A 558 13.50 1.79 -6.86
N TYR A 559 12.20 1.49 -6.91
CA TYR A 559 11.67 0.20 -6.50
C TYR A 559 11.80 -0.84 -7.62
N LEU A 560 11.87 -0.42 -8.88
CA LEU A 560 11.82 -1.33 -10.02
C LEU A 560 13.22 -1.81 -10.43
N ASN A 561 13.43 -3.13 -10.42
CA ASN A 561 14.57 -3.74 -11.10
C ASN A 561 14.21 -3.98 -12.58
N ARG A 562 14.74 -3.14 -13.47
CA ARG A 562 14.33 -3.10 -14.87
C ARG A 562 15.34 -3.83 -15.75
N SER A 563 14.84 -4.74 -16.59
CA SER A 563 15.65 -5.30 -17.67
C SER A 563 16.03 -4.22 -18.69
N HIS A 564 17.13 -4.42 -19.41
CA HIS A 564 17.53 -3.53 -20.50
C HIS A 564 16.42 -3.36 -21.55
N TYR A 565 15.65 -4.42 -21.83
CA TYR A 565 14.51 -4.38 -22.73
C TYR A 565 13.37 -3.47 -22.23
N ASN A 566 13.03 -3.56 -20.93
CA ASN A 566 11.99 -2.74 -20.33
C ASN A 566 12.40 -1.26 -20.32
N ASN A 567 13.67 -0.94 -20.01
CA ASN A 567 14.18 0.42 -20.10
C ASN A 567 14.07 1.00 -21.51
N LYS A 568 14.46 0.23 -22.53
CA LYS A 568 14.34 0.65 -23.94
C LYS A 568 12.88 0.91 -24.33
N THR A 569 11.95 0.09 -23.85
CA THR A 569 10.53 0.23 -24.16
C THR A 569 9.91 1.44 -23.44
N LEU A 570 10.23 1.67 -22.18
CA LEU A 570 9.81 2.87 -21.46
C LEU A 570 10.40 4.14 -22.07
N GLN A 571 11.66 4.11 -22.50
CA GLN A 571 12.28 5.22 -23.22
C GLN A 571 11.56 5.52 -24.54
N ARG A 572 11.09 4.49 -25.28
CA ARG A 572 10.26 4.66 -26.48
C ARG A 572 8.99 5.47 -26.18
N PHE A 573 8.34 5.23 -25.04
CA PHE A 573 7.15 5.99 -24.63
C PHE A 573 7.48 7.45 -24.28
N VAL A 574 8.59 7.68 -23.59
CA VAL A 574 9.07 9.06 -23.33
C VAL A 574 9.34 9.78 -24.66
N GLU A 575 10.07 9.14 -25.57
CA GLU A 575 10.36 9.68 -26.91
C GLU A 575 9.10 9.92 -27.75
N LEU A 576 8.08 9.07 -27.63
CA LEU A 576 6.79 9.24 -28.31
C LEU A 576 6.12 10.55 -27.86
N SER A 577 6.08 10.77 -26.53
CA SER A 577 5.55 11.99 -25.95
C SER A 577 6.35 13.21 -26.37
N THR A 578 7.67 13.22 -26.18
CA THR A 578 8.50 14.41 -26.45
C THR A 578 8.52 14.81 -27.93
N LYS A 579 8.62 13.86 -28.86
CA LYS A 579 8.69 14.14 -30.32
C LYS A 579 7.44 14.86 -30.83
N SER A 580 6.27 14.49 -30.33
CA SER A 580 4.99 15.01 -30.84
C SER A 580 4.50 16.24 -30.04
N PHE A 581 4.81 16.30 -28.74
CA PHE A 581 4.22 17.29 -27.84
C PHE A 581 4.55 18.75 -28.21
N PHE A 582 5.77 19.02 -28.69
CA PHE A 582 6.17 20.38 -29.11
C PHE A 582 5.21 20.97 -30.16
N GLY A 583 4.83 20.17 -31.17
CA GLY A 583 3.95 20.63 -32.25
C GLY A 583 2.51 20.88 -31.80
N TYR A 584 2.05 20.22 -30.73
CA TYR A 584 0.73 20.45 -30.16
C TYR A 584 0.69 21.66 -29.24
N ILE A 585 1.76 21.86 -28.46
CA ILE A 585 1.87 23.03 -27.60
C ILE A 585 2.14 24.29 -28.42
N PHE A 586 2.96 24.24 -29.45
CA PHE A 586 3.24 25.39 -30.32
C PHE A 586 2.70 25.14 -31.75
N PRO A 587 1.37 25.08 -31.94
CA PRO A 587 0.79 24.78 -33.23
C PRO A 587 1.07 25.91 -34.23
N LEU A 588 1.22 25.54 -35.49
CA LEU A 588 1.41 26.48 -36.60
C LEU A 588 0.22 27.43 -36.79
N ASP A 589 -0.98 26.97 -36.45
CA ASP A 589 -2.21 27.75 -36.46
C ASP A 589 -2.50 28.26 -35.04
N TRP A 590 -2.39 29.58 -34.87
CA TRP A 590 -2.60 30.25 -33.58
C TRP A 590 -4.04 30.09 -33.05
N ARG A 591 -5.01 29.75 -33.91
CA ARG A 591 -6.39 29.49 -33.46
C ARG A 591 -6.46 28.28 -32.55
N LYS A 592 -5.60 27.29 -32.80
CA LYS A 592 -5.53 26.06 -32.01
C LYS A 592 -4.80 26.28 -30.69
N SER A 593 -3.83 27.19 -30.64
CA SER A 593 -3.17 27.56 -29.38
C SER A 593 -4.04 28.42 -28.47
N LEU A 594 -4.99 29.17 -29.03
CA LEU A 594 -5.85 30.11 -28.31
C LEU A 594 -7.09 29.45 -27.69
N ALA A 595 -7.18 28.13 -27.66
CA ALA A 595 -8.25 27.45 -26.94
C ALA A 595 -7.99 27.49 -25.42
N GLU A 596 -9.02 27.76 -24.62
CA GLU A 596 -8.91 27.90 -23.16
C GLU A 596 -8.33 26.63 -22.50
N ASN A 597 -8.76 25.45 -22.95
CA ASN A 597 -8.24 24.16 -22.51
C ASN A 597 -6.73 23.98 -22.79
N MET A 598 -6.23 24.47 -23.93
CA MET A 598 -4.82 24.46 -24.29
C MET A 598 -4.01 25.43 -23.43
N PHE A 599 -4.60 26.57 -23.07
CA PHE A 599 -3.99 27.50 -22.13
C PHE A 599 -3.77 26.84 -20.76
N SER A 600 -4.82 26.24 -20.18
CA SER A 600 -4.72 25.51 -18.91
C SER A 600 -3.74 24.33 -18.98
N LEU A 601 -3.68 23.61 -20.11
CA LEU A 601 -2.72 22.54 -20.30
C LEU A 601 -1.28 23.04 -20.21
N ARG A 602 -0.96 24.15 -20.85
CA ARG A 602 0.40 24.73 -20.83
C ARG A 602 0.83 25.15 -19.43
N GLU A 603 -0.11 25.63 -18.62
CA GLU A 603 0.16 26.02 -17.24
C GLU A 603 0.36 24.81 -16.31
N SER A 604 -0.14 23.63 -16.69
CA SER A 604 0.00 22.42 -15.87
C SER A 604 1.47 22.04 -15.64
N GLU A 605 1.78 21.63 -14.42
CA GLU A 605 3.13 21.16 -14.03
C GLU A 605 3.63 20.03 -14.92
N VAL A 606 2.73 19.12 -15.31
CA VAL A 606 3.03 18.00 -16.20
C VAL A 606 3.51 18.46 -17.58
N SER A 607 2.80 19.42 -18.18
CA SER A 607 3.20 20.01 -19.46
C SER A 607 4.56 20.69 -19.34
N ARG A 608 4.82 21.41 -18.24
CA ARG A 608 6.12 22.04 -17.97
C ARG A 608 7.24 20.99 -17.91
N ASN A 609 7.04 19.92 -17.13
CA ASN A 609 7.99 18.83 -16.98
C ASN A 609 8.26 18.09 -18.31
N LEU A 610 7.23 17.93 -19.16
CA LEU A 610 7.40 17.32 -20.48
C LEU A 610 8.17 18.25 -21.43
N LEU A 611 7.89 19.55 -21.42
CA LEU A 611 8.63 20.54 -22.20
C LEU A 611 10.10 20.65 -21.76
N GLU A 612 10.39 20.56 -20.47
CA GLU A 612 11.77 20.46 -19.98
C GLU A 612 12.47 19.20 -20.51
N GLN A 613 11.77 18.07 -20.57
CA GLN A 613 12.30 16.85 -21.17
C GLN A 613 12.58 17.01 -22.68
N VAL A 614 11.71 17.73 -23.40
CA VAL A 614 11.95 18.06 -24.82
C VAL A 614 13.22 18.89 -24.97
N ILE A 615 13.50 19.83 -24.06
CA ILE A 615 14.78 20.56 -24.04
C ILE A 615 15.94 19.57 -23.86
N ILE A 616 15.88 18.70 -22.84
CA ILE A 616 16.93 17.72 -22.54
C ILE A 616 17.25 16.86 -23.76
N GLU A 617 16.24 16.35 -24.47
CA GLU A 617 16.46 15.52 -25.65
C GLU A 617 17.11 16.28 -26.81
N ASN A 618 16.75 17.56 -27.01
CA ASN A 618 17.35 18.38 -28.06
C ASN A 618 18.82 18.72 -27.75
N ILE A 619 19.19 18.88 -26.47
CA ILE A 619 20.59 19.18 -26.08
C ILE A 619 21.45 17.92 -25.92
N SER A 620 20.86 16.75 -25.68
CA SER A 620 21.59 15.50 -25.40
C SER A 620 22.23 14.86 -26.64
N LEU A 621 21.80 15.22 -27.86
CA LEU A 621 22.34 14.67 -29.09
C LEU A 621 23.81 15.08 -29.29
N LYS A 622 24.70 14.15 -29.65
CA LYS A 622 26.12 14.43 -29.91
C LYS A 622 26.30 15.19 -31.23
N GLY A 623 27.16 16.21 -31.28
CA GLY A 623 27.47 16.98 -32.49
C GLY A 623 27.28 18.49 -32.35
N LYS A 624 27.29 19.23 -33.47
CA LYS A 624 26.92 20.65 -33.52
C LYS A 624 25.40 20.78 -33.33
N LEU A 625 24.96 21.72 -32.50
CA LEU A 625 23.53 22.02 -32.38
C LEU A 625 23.00 22.60 -33.70
N THR A 626 21.89 22.05 -34.20
CA THR A 626 21.21 22.57 -35.40
C THR A 626 20.37 23.80 -35.04
N TYR A 627 20.10 24.67 -36.01
CA TYR A 627 19.21 25.82 -35.80
C TYR A 627 17.77 25.40 -35.44
N GLY A 628 17.33 24.22 -35.86
CA GLY A 628 16.06 23.60 -35.46
C GLY A 628 16.03 23.20 -33.99
N GLN A 629 17.09 22.54 -33.49
CA GLN A 629 17.25 22.23 -32.06
C GLN A 629 17.28 23.50 -31.22
N ILE A 630 18.08 24.49 -31.63
CA ILE A 630 18.18 25.79 -30.96
C ILE A 630 16.82 26.47 -30.93
N GLY A 631 16.12 26.54 -32.07
CA GLY A 631 14.80 27.14 -32.17
C GLY A 631 13.79 26.51 -31.22
N ARG A 632 13.73 25.16 -31.15
CA ARG A 632 12.86 24.44 -30.21
C ARG A 632 13.21 24.76 -28.75
N VAL A 633 14.50 24.70 -28.37
CA VAL A 633 14.97 24.98 -27.01
C VAL A 633 14.61 26.41 -26.59
N VAL A 634 14.86 27.40 -27.45
CA VAL A 634 14.62 28.82 -27.12
C VAL A 634 13.13 29.14 -27.07
N VAL A 635 12.33 28.61 -28.00
CA VAL A 635 10.86 28.77 -27.98
C VAL A 635 10.29 28.21 -26.68
N ILE A 636 10.69 26.99 -26.27
CA ILE A 636 10.25 26.39 -25.02
C ILE A 636 10.74 27.21 -23.83
N THR A 637 11.99 27.69 -23.84
CA THR A 637 12.55 28.53 -22.78
C THR A 637 11.75 29.79 -22.55
N LEU A 638 11.39 30.49 -23.63
CA LEU A 638 10.53 31.67 -23.58
C LEU A 638 9.06 31.33 -23.31
N GLY A 639 8.62 30.10 -23.55
CA GLY A 639 7.25 29.64 -23.25
C GLY A 639 7.03 29.16 -21.81
N LEU A 640 8.08 28.68 -21.13
CA LEU A 640 8.01 28.15 -19.75
C LEU A 640 8.19 29.20 -18.65
N GLY A 641 8.82 30.33 -18.96
CA GLY A 641 9.21 31.34 -17.96
C GLY A 641 10.42 30.89 -17.17
N LYS A 642 10.17 30.27 -16.01
CA LYS A 642 11.21 29.80 -15.08
C LYS A 642 11.52 28.33 -15.34
N ILE A 643 12.70 28.06 -15.90
CA ILE A 643 13.27 26.71 -16.03
C ILE A 643 14.10 26.40 -14.78
N ASN A 644 14.18 25.12 -14.40
CA ASN A 644 15.12 24.65 -13.39
C ASN A 644 16.55 25.16 -13.63
N ASN A 645 17.16 25.77 -12.61
CA ASN A 645 18.54 26.27 -12.64
C ASN A 645 19.56 25.23 -13.13
N GLY A 646 19.37 23.95 -12.77
CA GLY A 646 20.23 22.86 -13.23
C GLY A 646 20.13 22.63 -14.75
N LEU A 647 18.91 22.59 -15.29
CA LEU A 647 18.68 22.45 -16.72
C LEU A 647 19.23 23.66 -17.49
N TYR A 648 19.05 24.86 -16.94
CA TYR A 648 19.61 26.07 -17.54
C TYR A 648 21.15 26.05 -17.62
N LYS A 649 21.84 25.54 -16.59
CA LYS A 649 23.30 25.34 -16.64
C LYS A 649 23.69 24.37 -17.77
N GLU A 650 22.93 23.29 -17.95
CA GLU A 650 23.18 22.30 -19.01
C GLU A 650 22.95 22.87 -20.41
N ILE A 651 21.90 23.69 -20.60
CA ILE A 651 21.67 24.43 -21.85
C ILE A 651 22.89 25.32 -22.15
N LEU A 652 23.34 26.14 -21.20
CA LEU A 652 24.48 27.02 -21.43
C LEU A 652 25.77 26.27 -21.76
N LYS A 653 26.03 25.16 -21.07
CA LYS A 653 27.18 24.29 -21.34
C LYS A 653 27.12 23.71 -22.76
N ARG A 654 25.94 23.30 -23.22
CA ARG A 654 25.77 22.73 -24.56
C ARG A 654 25.92 23.77 -25.67
N PHE A 655 25.51 25.01 -25.40
CA PHE A 655 25.65 26.14 -26.31
C PHE A 655 27.08 26.73 -26.30
N ASP A 656 27.96 26.22 -25.42
CA ASP A 656 29.38 26.60 -25.33
C ASP A 656 30.29 25.77 -26.26
N GLY A 657 31.49 26.30 -26.55
CA GLY A 657 32.57 25.62 -27.25
C GLY A 657 32.55 25.69 -28.79
N THR A 658 33.47 24.97 -29.43
CA THR A 658 33.75 24.99 -30.90
C THR A 658 32.56 24.57 -31.78
N TYR A 659 31.58 23.87 -31.19
CA TYR A 659 30.38 23.35 -31.86
C TYR A 659 29.07 23.98 -31.32
N GLY A 660 29.17 25.07 -30.55
CA GLY A 660 28.04 25.83 -30.02
C GLY A 660 27.53 26.91 -30.97
N ASN A 661 26.60 27.74 -30.48
CA ASN A 661 26.16 28.96 -31.17
C ASN A 661 26.34 30.16 -30.21
N PRO A 662 27.43 30.95 -30.39
CA PRO A 662 27.76 32.04 -29.46
C PRO A 662 26.66 33.11 -29.31
N PRO A 663 26.01 33.61 -30.38
CA PRO A 663 24.90 34.56 -30.24
C PRO A 663 23.76 34.04 -29.36
N TRP A 664 23.30 32.81 -29.58
CA TRP A 664 22.24 32.21 -28.77
C TRP A 664 22.69 31.92 -27.33
N LYS A 665 23.95 31.54 -27.10
CA LYS A 665 24.52 31.39 -25.76
C LYS A 665 24.41 32.70 -24.97
N THR A 666 24.90 33.80 -25.56
CA THR A 666 24.89 35.12 -24.92
C THR A 666 23.47 35.60 -24.65
N PHE A 667 22.54 35.39 -25.58
CA PHE A 667 21.12 35.68 -25.35
C PHE A 667 20.57 34.91 -24.14
N ILE A 668 20.78 33.59 -24.10
CA ILE A 668 20.30 32.76 -22.99
C ILE A 668 20.90 33.31 -21.70
N GLN A 669 22.22 33.50 -21.60
CA GLN A 669 22.92 34.04 -20.41
C GLN A 669 22.27 35.31 -19.87
N VAL A 670 21.99 36.28 -20.74
CA VAL A 670 21.37 37.57 -20.36
C VAL A 670 19.91 37.39 -19.93
N LEU A 671 19.17 36.47 -20.56
CA LEU A 671 17.79 36.14 -20.22
C LEU A 671 17.64 35.68 -18.76
N ARG A 672 18.61 34.96 -18.18
CA ARG A 672 18.55 34.53 -16.76
C ARG A 672 18.92 35.62 -15.75
N GLY A 673 19.83 36.52 -16.08
CA GLY A 673 20.37 37.49 -15.13
C GLY A 673 21.45 36.91 -14.21
N ASN A 674 21.54 37.39 -12.95
CA ASN A 674 22.65 37.11 -12.03
C ASN A 674 22.93 35.61 -11.84
N MET A 675 24.00 35.14 -12.48
CA MET A 675 24.61 33.85 -12.23
C MET A 675 25.45 33.97 -10.94
N GLY A 676 25.35 33.00 -10.04
CA GLY A 676 26.28 32.89 -8.92
C GLY A 676 27.75 32.73 -9.39
N PRO A 677 28.72 32.75 -8.47
CA PRO A 677 30.16 32.89 -8.76
C PRO A 677 30.82 31.70 -9.50
N GLU A 678 30.07 30.67 -9.89
CA GLU A 678 30.58 29.42 -10.49
C GLU A 678 30.89 29.52 -12.00
N PHE A 679 30.54 30.63 -12.67
CA PHE A 679 30.89 30.87 -14.06
C PHE A 679 31.93 31.99 -14.14
N PRO A 680 33.08 31.78 -14.81
CA PRO A 680 34.07 32.83 -14.94
C PRO A 680 33.43 34.02 -15.64
N GLN A 681 33.37 35.18 -14.97
CA GLN A 681 32.99 36.47 -15.55
C GLN A 681 33.87 36.90 -16.75
N GLY A 682 34.85 36.09 -17.15
CA GLY A 682 35.85 36.35 -18.18
C GLY A 682 35.38 36.38 -19.63
N THR A 683 34.07 36.47 -19.92
CA THR A 683 33.58 36.81 -21.27
C THR A 683 32.61 37.99 -21.30
N LEU A 684 32.36 38.65 -20.17
CA LEU A 684 31.80 40.01 -20.14
C LEU A 684 32.96 41.01 -20.04
N THR A 685 33.83 41.06 -21.05
CA THR A 685 34.66 42.25 -21.28
C THR A 685 33.78 43.33 -21.89
N ASP A 686 32.85 43.82 -21.07
CA ASP A 686 32.27 45.16 -21.17
C ASP A 686 31.54 45.43 -19.85
N ASN A 687 32.33 45.72 -18.81
CA ASN A 687 31.87 46.34 -17.57
C ASN A 687 31.43 47.82 -17.79
N ASN A 688 30.95 48.16 -18.99
CA ASN A 688 30.49 49.50 -19.38
C ASN A 688 29.01 49.54 -19.79
N CYS A 689 28.22 48.49 -19.55
CA CYS A 689 26.80 48.55 -19.83
C CYS A 689 26.01 49.04 -18.60
N GLU A 690 25.89 50.36 -18.45
CA GLU A 690 24.90 51.04 -17.57
C GLU A 690 23.43 50.82 -18.05
N SER A 691 23.17 49.83 -18.90
CA SER A 691 21.89 49.67 -19.57
C SER A 691 20.98 48.67 -18.84
N PRO A 692 19.65 48.91 -18.78
CA PRO A 692 18.71 47.99 -18.14
C PRO A 692 18.83 46.56 -18.70
N ARG A 693 18.74 45.55 -17.84
CA ARG A 693 18.86 44.12 -18.23
C ARG A 693 17.93 43.77 -19.40
N GLU A 694 16.72 44.33 -19.39
CA GLU A 694 15.71 44.17 -20.43
C GLU A 694 16.23 44.62 -21.81
N LEU A 695 17.03 45.71 -21.84
CA LEU A 695 17.61 46.24 -23.08
C LEU A 695 18.71 45.31 -23.60
N CYS A 696 19.51 44.73 -22.71
CA CYS A 696 20.48 43.69 -23.07
C CYS A 696 19.79 42.43 -23.62
N VAL A 697 18.69 41.97 -23.01
CA VAL A 697 17.90 40.82 -23.52
C VAL A 697 17.41 41.11 -24.94
N LEU A 698 16.89 42.32 -25.18
CA LEU A 698 16.39 42.76 -26.48
C LEU A 698 17.48 42.72 -27.56
N LEU A 699 18.62 43.36 -27.31
CA LEU A 699 19.72 43.45 -28.27
C LEU A 699 20.32 42.07 -28.58
N LYS A 700 20.49 41.22 -27.56
CA LYS A 700 21.03 39.86 -27.75
C LYS A 700 20.07 38.92 -28.47
N LEU A 701 18.76 39.09 -28.29
CA LEU A 701 17.77 38.35 -29.08
C LEU A 701 17.83 38.74 -30.56
N GLN A 702 17.94 40.05 -30.84
CA GLN A 702 18.08 40.55 -32.21
C GLN A 702 19.34 39.99 -32.88
N GLU A 703 20.49 40.06 -32.19
CA GLU A 703 21.77 39.54 -32.69
C GLU A 703 21.67 38.05 -33.05
N ALA A 704 21.08 37.24 -32.17
CA ALA A 704 20.92 35.80 -32.40
C ALA A 704 19.93 35.47 -33.53
N LEU A 705 18.87 36.26 -33.70
CA LEU A 705 17.94 36.12 -34.81
C LEU A 705 18.57 36.53 -36.15
N MET A 706 19.39 37.59 -36.14
CA MET A 706 20.15 38.02 -37.32
C MET A 706 21.16 36.95 -37.75
N ASP A 707 21.91 36.35 -36.80
CA ASP A 707 22.79 35.20 -37.06
C ASP A 707 22.03 34.04 -37.71
N THR A 708 20.89 33.68 -37.12
CA THR A 708 20.04 32.59 -37.61
C THR A 708 19.52 32.88 -39.02
N TYR A 709 19.11 34.11 -39.30
CA TYR A 709 18.57 34.52 -40.60
C TYR A 709 19.64 34.52 -41.70
N ASN A 710 20.86 34.97 -41.37
CA ASN A 710 21.99 35.01 -42.31
C ASN A 710 22.62 33.63 -42.53
N ALA A 711 22.37 32.67 -41.64
CA ALA A 711 22.81 31.30 -41.79
C ALA A 711 22.17 30.62 -43.00
N ASN A 712 22.84 29.60 -43.53
CA ASN A 712 22.33 28.86 -44.68
C ASN A 712 21.07 28.07 -44.31
N TRP A 713 19.90 28.58 -44.68
CA TRP A 713 18.60 27.94 -44.42
C TRP A 713 18.44 26.54 -45.07
N ARG A 714 19.36 26.13 -45.96
CA ARG A 714 19.41 24.80 -46.56
C ARG A 714 20.16 23.76 -45.70
N GLU A 715 20.68 24.15 -44.54
CA GLU A 715 21.23 23.20 -43.56
C GLU A 715 20.19 22.18 -43.07
N VAL A 716 20.67 21.02 -42.62
CA VAL A 716 19.83 19.95 -42.08
C VAL A 716 19.23 20.39 -40.74
N ASP A 717 17.91 20.26 -40.58
CA ASP A 717 17.16 20.73 -39.40
C ASP A 717 17.41 22.22 -39.12
N TYR A 718 17.21 23.07 -40.13
CA TYR A 718 17.14 24.53 -39.95
C TYR A 718 15.92 24.93 -39.10
N ILE A 719 15.91 26.15 -38.55
CA ILE A 719 14.79 26.62 -37.71
C ILE A 719 13.48 26.61 -38.50
N SER A 720 12.39 26.12 -37.88
CA SER A 720 11.09 26.10 -38.54
C SER A 720 10.51 27.51 -38.68
N PRO A 721 9.72 27.80 -39.72
CA PRO A 721 9.06 29.10 -39.87
C PRO A 721 8.19 29.48 -38.67
N GLY A 722 7.53 28.49 -38.05
CA GLY A 722 6.72 28.71 -36.85
C GLY A 722 7.55 29.17 -35.65
N CYS A 723 8.68 28.52 -35.39
CA CYS A 723 9.61 28.90 -34.33
C CYS A 723 10.22 30.28 -34.58
N PHE A 724 10.67 30.54 -35.81
CA PHE A 724 11.30 31.81 -36.15
C PHE A 724 10.32 32.98 -35.98
N LEU A 725 9.09 32.86 -36.48
CA LEU A 725 8.07 33.91 -36.31
C LEU A 725 7.63 34.08 -34.86
N TYR A 726 7.57 33.02 -34.06
CA TYR A 726 7.33 33.14 -32.62
C TYR A 726 8.40 34.05 -31.96
N LEU A 727 9.68 33.86 -32.32
CA LEU A 727 10.78 34.65 -31.76
C LEU A 727 10.75 36.10 -32.26
N ILE A 728 10.37 36.34 -33.53
CA ILE A 728 10.16 37.70 -34.07
C ILE A 728 9.02 38.41 -33.32
N GLU A 729 7.92 37.71 -33.01
CA GLU A 729 6.83 38.28 -32.20
C GLU A 729 7.27 38.59 -30.76
N ARG A 730 8.11 37.74 -30.14
CA ARG A 730 8.71 38.04 -28.83
C ARG A 730 9.64 39.26 -28.90
N LEU A 731 10.46 39.37 -29.95
CA LEU A 731 11.31 40.53 -30.19
C LEU A 731 10.48 41.81 -30.34
N LEU A 732 9.36 41.73 -31.08
CA LEU A 732 8.43 42.84 -31.26
C LEU A 732 7.82 43.31 -29.93
N ILE A 733 7.35 42.39 -29.10
CA ILE A 733 6.80 42.72 -27.77
C ILE A 733 7.88 43.36 -26.90
N LEU A 734 9.09 42.78 -26.85
CA LEU A 734 10.20 43.32 -26.06
C LEU A 734 10.63 44.70 -26.54
N ALA A 735 10.68 44.95 -27.85
CA ALA A 735 11.00 46.28 -28.40
C ALA A 735 9.95 47.32 -28.03
N SER A 736 8.68 46.92 -28.03
CA SER A 736 7.54 47.79 -27.71
C SER A 736 7.43 48.07 -26.21
N TYR A 737 7.87 47.14 -25.35
CA TYR A 737 7.83 47.21 -23.88
C TYR A 737 8.40 48.54 -23.32
N PHE A 738 9.47 49.06 -23.93
CA PHE A 738 10.15 50.28 -23.49
C PHE A 738 9.35 51.58 -23.69
N GLN A 739 8.21 51.52 -24.39
CA GLN A 739 7.32 52.66 -24.57
C GLN A 739 6.34 52.85 -23.41
N GLY A 740 6.35 51.97 -22.41
CA GLY A 740 5.39 51.96 -21.29
C GLY A 740 4.03 51.35 -21.63
N TYR A 741 3.85 50.87 -22.86
CA TYR A 741 2.70 50.09 -23.32
C TYR A 741 3.15 49.28 -24.56
N PHE A 742 2.40 48.25 -24.92
CA PHE A 742 2.59 47.58 -26.20
C PHE A 742 1.25 47.11 -26.78
N ILE A 743 1.19 47.04 -28.11
CA ILE A 743 0.03 46.53 -28.86
C ILE A 743 0.44 45.22 -29.52
N THR A 744 -0.30 44.15 -29.26
CA THR A 744 -0.02 42.84 -29.85
C THR A 744 -1.31 42.10 -30.20
N SER A 745 -1.21 40.92 -30.80
CA SER A 745 -2.37 40.06 -31.03
C SER A 745 -2.74 39.28 -29.77
N LYS A 746 -4.01 38.90 -29.63
CA LYS A 746 -4.49 38.07 -28.51
C LYS A 746 -3.70 36.77 -28.36
N SER A 747 -3.37 36.09 -29.46
CA SER A 747 -2.55 34.88 -29.43
C SER A 747 -1.14 35.15 -28.91
N SER A 748 -0.48 36.20 -29.39
CA SER A 748 0.88 36.52 -28.96
C SER A 748 0.91 36.99 -27.50
N PHE A 749 -0.12 37.74 -27.07
CA PHE A 749 -0.29 38.14 -25.67
C PHE A 749 -0.52 36.95 -24.75
N ALA A 750 -1.44 36.03 -25.07
CA ALA A 750 -1.73 34.87 -24.23
C ALA A 750 -0.47 34.04 -23.95
N GLU A 751 0.37 33.83 -24.97
CA GLU A 751 1.64 33.12 -24.82
C GLU A 751 2.68 33.90 -24.00
N TRP A 752 2.72 35.23 -24.14
CA TRP A 752 3.60 36.08 -23.35
C TRP A 752 3.15 36.16 -21.89
N PHE A 753 1.83 36.13 -21.67
CA PHE A 753 1.24 36.26 -20.35
C PHE A 753 1.50 35.03 -19.48
N ILE A 754 1.44 33.82 -20.05
CA ILE A 754 1.82 32.57 -19.33
C ILE A 754 3.23 32.69 -18.73
N TYR A 755 4.14 33.39 -19.42
CA TYR A 755 5.55 33.57 -19.07
C TYR A 755 5.81 34.58 -17.93
N GLN A 756 4.92 35.56 -17.70
CA GLN A 756 5.11 36.58 -16.66
C GLN A 756 5.01 35.96 -15.26
N ASP A 757 6.08 36.04 -14.46
CA ASP A 757 6.10 35.55 -13.07
C ASP A 757 5.26 36.48 -12.17
N ALA A 758 4.59 35.92 -11.15
CA ALA A 758 3.81 36.69 -10.18
C ALA A 758 4.66 37.71 -9.40
N ASP A 759 5.99 37.50 -9.38
CA ASP A 759 6.98 38.33 -8.70
C ASP A 759 7.71 39.32 -9.64
N THR A 760 7.48 39.27 -10.95
CA THR A 760 8.11 40.23 -11.88
C THR A 760 7.30 41.52 -11.88
N ASN A 761 7.54 42.38 -10.90
CA ASN A 761 6.98 43.71 -10.92
C ASN A 761 7.59 44.45 -12.13
N PRO A 762 6.81 44.86 -13.17
CA PRO A 762 7.34 45.55 -14.34
C PRO A 762 7.85 46.97 -14.02
N ASN A 763 7.99 47.32 -12.74
CA ASN A 763 8.55 48.57 -12.26
C ASN A 763 10.09 48.55 -12.36
N SER A 764 10.60 48.47 -13.60
CA SER A 764 11.96 48.90 -13.92
C SER A 764 11.86 50.25 -14.63
N THR A 765 12.49 51.26 -14.04
CA THR A 765 12.56 52.67 -14.45
C THR A 765 12.59 52.85 -15.98
N LEU A 766 11.52 53.42 -16.53
CA LEU A 766 11.39 53.75 -17.95
C LEU A 766 12.47 54.77 -18.37
N VAL A 767 13.51 54.31 -19.08
CA VAL A 767 14.47 55.20 -19.73
C VAL A 767 13.88 55.67 -21.05
N ALA A 768 13.06 56.73 -21.00
CA ALA A 768 12.36 57.30 -22.14
C ALA A 768 13.25 58.06 -23.16
N GLN A 769 14.56 57.81 -23.21
CA GLN A 769 15.50 58.65 -23.99
C GLN A 769 16.41 57.91 -24.98
N MET A 770 16.16 56.64 -25.29
CA MET A 770 17.00 55.88 -26.23
C MET A 770 16.29 55.62 -27.57
N ARG A 771 16.97 55.90 -28.70
CA ARG A 771 16.55 55.62 -30.10
C ARG A 771 16.90 54.23 -30.71
N PRO A 772 17.44 53.20 -30.01
CA PRO A 772 17.84 51.94 -30.64
C PRO A 772 16.64 51.07 -31.07
N PHE A 773 15.41 51.44 -30.72
CA PHE A 773 14.20 50.68 -31.06
C PHE A 773 13.84 50.77 -32.55
N HIS A 774 14.12 51.90 -33.22
CA HIS A 774 13.87 52.05 -34.66
C HIS A 774 14.62 50.98 -35.46
N VAL A 775 15.91 50.75 -35.13
CA VAL A 775 16.76 49.76 -35.81
C VAL A 775 16.20 48.33 -35.67
N ILE A 776 15.53 48.03 -34.56
CA ILE A 776 14.90 46.72 -34.34
C ILE A 776 13.62 46.58 -35.16
N PHE A 777 12.77 47.61 -35.19
CA PHE A 777 11.59 47.60 -36.05
C PHE A 777 11.97 47.51 -37.53
N GLU A 778 13.01 48.22 -37.97
CA GLU A 778 13.57 48.14 -39.32
C GLU A 778 14.09 46.74 -39.64
N PHE A 779 14.80 46.09 -38.71
CA PHE A 779 15.21 44.69 -38.86
C PHE A 779 14.02 43.75 -39.07
N ILE A 780 12.96 43.87 -38.24
CA ILE A 780 11.75 43.05 -38.37
C ILE A 780 11.10 43.28 -39.75
N VAL A 781 10.97 44.54 -40.18
CA VAL A 781 10.41 44.90 -41.48
C VAL A 781 11.22 44.30 -42.62
N ASN A 782 12.55 44.42 -42.59
CA ASN A 782 13.43 43.87 -43.62
C ASN A 782 13.31 42.35 -43.75
N VAL A 783 13.30 41.63 -42.62
CA VAL A 783 13.14 40.17 -42.60
C VAL A 783 11.78 39.77 -43.16
N VAL A 784 10.70 40.42 -42.72
CA VAL A 784 9.34 40.14 -43.20
C VAL A 784 9.19 40.46 -44.69
N GLN A 785 9.78 41.57 -45.15
CA GLN A 785 9.79 41.96 -46.56
C GLN A 785 10.42 40.88 -47.43
N GLN A 786 11.61 40.40 -47.05
CA GLN A 786 12.32 39.38 -47.81
C GLN A 786 11.53 38.07 -47.86
N LEU A 787 10.92 37.65 -46.74
CA LEU A 787 10.07 36.45 -46.68
C LEU A 787 8.76 36.59 -47.50
N LEU A 788 8.21 37.80 -47.64
CA LEU A 788 7.02 38.03 -48.47
C LEU A 788 7.36 38.14 -49.96
N TYR A 789 8.54 38.67 -50.30
CA TYR A 789 8.93 38.91 -51.69
C TYR A 789 9.53 37.66 -52.35
N ASP A 790 10.24 36.83 -51.59
CA ASP A 790 10.83 35.59 -52.08
C ASP A 790 9.92 34.37 -51.89
N LYS A 791 8.77 34.41 -52.58
CA LYS A 791 7.73 33.36 -52.52
C LYS A 791 8.29 31.94 -52.71
N ASN A 792 9.25 31.75 -53.60
CA ASN A 792 9.79 30.42 -53.92
C ASN A 792 10.68 29.87 -52.80
N ASN A 793 11.61 30.69 -52.28
CA ASN A 793 12.46 30.24 -51.19
C ASN A 793 11.68 30.06 -49.89
N THR A 794 10.67 30.91 -49.62
CA THR A 794 9.79 30.74 -48.46
C THR A 794 8.98 29.44 -48.54
N MET A 795 8.45 29.08 -49.71
CA MET A 795 7.78 27.79 -49.88
C MET A 795 8.73 26.60 -49.75
N ASP A 796 9.98 26.73 -50.23
CA ASP A 796 10.98 25.66 -50.05
C ASP A 796 11.39 25.50 -48.58
N TRP A 797 11.50 26.61 -47.84
CA TRP A 797 11.74 26.60 -46.40
C TRP A 797 10.62 25.84 -45.64
N ILE A 798 9.35 26.12 -45.95
CA ILE A 798 8.20 25.39 -45.38
C ILE A 798 8.29 23.88 -45.69
N ARG A 799 8.59 23.54 -46.96
CA ARG A 799 8.70 22.14 -47.40
C ARG A 799 9.80 21.40 -46.65
N ARG A 800 10.97 22.03 -46.46
CA ARG A 800 12.11 21.45 -45.74
C ARG A 800 11.85 21.26 -44.24
N SER A 801 10.93 22.04 -43.67
CA SER A 801 10.47 21.85 -42.29
C SER A 801 9.41 20.74 -42.14
N ASN A 802 9.15 19.93 -43.17
CA ASN A 802 8.11 18.90 -43.19
C ASN A 802 6.69 19.43 -42.93
N ILE A 803 6.39 20.65 -43.40
CA ILE A 803 5.08 21.29 -43.26
C ILE A 803 4.36 21.27 -44.62
N ASN A 804 3.04 21.05 -44.62
CA ASN A 804 2.25 21.18 -45.84
C ASN A 804 2.21 22.64 -46.32
N VAL A 805 2.89 22.89 -47.43
CA VAL A 805 3.01 24.22 -48.04
C VAL A 805 1.65 24.82 -48.39
N LYS A 806 0.73 24.03 -48.93
CA LYS A 806 -0.58 24.51 -49.40
C LYS A 806 -1.43 25.04 -48.24
N ASP A 807 -1.39 24.34 -47.11
CA ASP A 807 -2.21 24.65 -45.95
C ASP A 807 -1.58 25.77 -45.11
N TYR A 808 -0.25 25.79 -45.00
CA TYR A 808 0.45 26.71 -44.09
C TYR A 808 0.89 28.02 -44.75
N TYR A 809 1.21 28.05 -46.06
CA TYR A 809 1.70 29.27 -46.71
C TYR A 809 0.74 30.47 -46.57
N PRO A 810 -0.60 30.31 -46.74
CA PRO A 810 -1.54 31.42 -46.49
C PRO A 810 -1.53 31.91 -45.04
N LEU A 811 -1.43 30.99 -44.07
CA LEU A 811 -1.34 31.33 -42.65
C LEU A 811 -0.04 32.07 -42.32
N LEU A 812 1.08 31.65 -42.93
CA LEU A 812 2.37 32.32 -42.80
C LEU A 812 2.30 33.76 -43.34
N VAL A 813 1.73 33.95 -44.53
CA VAL A 813 1.56 35.29 -45.14
C VAL A 813 0.68 36.17 -44.26
N LEU A 814 -0.44 35.65 -43.74
CA LEU A 814 -1.28 36.36 -42.78
C LEU A 814 -0.48 36.81 -41.55
N ARG A 815 0.32 35.90 -40.95
CA ARG A 815 1.13 36.19 -39.76
C ARG A 815 2.20 37.25 -40.04
N LEU A 816 2.88 37.17 -41.19
CA LEU A 816 3.86 38.16 -41.64
C LEU A 816 3.23 39.55 -41.83
N VAL A 817 2.08 39.64 -42.50
CA VAL A 817 1.35 40.91 -42.66
C VAL A 817 0.86 41.44 -41.31
N SER A 818 0.38 40.56 -40.42
CA SER A 818 0.01 40.93 -39.05
C SER A 818 1.19 41.50 -38.26
N ILE A 819 2.40 40.94 -38.39
CA ILE A 819 3.62 41.48 -37.76
C ILE A 819 3.89 42.91 -38.26
N ILE A 820 3.77 43.19 -39.56
CA ILE A 820 3.94 44.56 -40.08
C ILE A 820 2.87 45.51 -39.55
N CYS A 821 1.61 45.08 -39.45
CA CYS A 821 0.56 45.87 -38.82
C CYS A 821 0.91 46.19 -37.36
N LEU A 822 1.41 45.22 -36.60
CA LEU A 822 1.83 45.42 -35.21
C LEU A 822 3.07 46.30 -35.09
N VAL A 823 4.06 46.17 -35.99
CA VAL A 823 5.22 47.07 -36.05
C VAL A 823 4.75 48.51 -36.26
N HIS A 824 3.89 48.75 -37.26
CA HIS A 824 3.33 50.09 -37.52
C HIS A 824 2.60 50.66 -36.30
N LEU A 825 1.78 49.85 -35.61
CA LEU A 825 1.03 50.27 -34.44
C LEU A 825 1.93 50.63 -33.23
N ASN A 826 3.06 49.94 -33.07
CA ASN A 826 3.97 50.20 -31.96
C ASN A 826 5.03 51.26 -32.29
N SER A 827 5.51 51.36 -33.53
CA SER A 827 6.52 52.38 -33.89
C SER A 827 5.91 53.71 -34.33
N GLY A 828 4.67 53.69 -34.86
CA GLY A 828 4.06 54.85 -35.54
C GLY A 828 4.57 55.08 -36.97
N GLU A 829 5.48 54.22 -37.45
CA GLU A 829 6.18 54.34 -38.74
C GLU A 829 5.81 53.18 -39.68
N PHE A 830 6.40 53.11 -40.88
CA PHE A 830 6.20 52.00 -41.85
C PHE A 830 4.78 51.85 -42.44
N LEU A 831 3.92 52.87 -42.33
CA LEU A 831 2.59 52.84 -42.95
C LEU A 831 2.67 52.70 -44.48
N GLU A 832 3.58 53.45 -45.11
CA GLU A 832 3.79 53.39 -46.57
C GLU A 832 4.18 51.97 -47.02
N PHE A 833 5.03 51.31 -46.24
CA PHE A 833 5.43 49.93 -46.50
C PHE A 833 4.25 48.95 -46.37
N LEU A 834 3.43 49.08 -45.31
CA LEU A 834 2.19 48.29 -45.19
C LEU A 834 1.27 48.50 -46.39
N LEU A 835 1.13 49.73 -46.86
CA LEU A 835 0.32 50.07 -48.04
C LEU A 835 0.90 49.48 -49.33
N GLU A 836 2.23 49.41 -49.47
CA GLU A 836 2.92 48.75 -50.59
C GLU A 836 2.63 47.25 -50.59
N LEU A 837 2.80 46.56 -49.45
CA LEU A 837 2.52 45.13 -49.32
C LEU A 837 1.07 44.80 -49.70
N LEU A 838 0.11 45.59 -49.22
CA LEU A 838 -1.31 45.45 -49.53
C LEU A 838 -1.68 45.84 -50.98
N GLY A 839 -0.74 46.42 -51.73
CA GLY A 839 -0.86 46.71 -53.15
C GLY A 839 -0.47 45.53 -54.06
N ARG A 840 0.21 44.51 -53.53
CA ARG A 840 0.72 43.38 -54.31
C ARG A 840 -0.29 42.22 -54.33
N SER A 841 -0.83 41.91 -55.51
CA SER A 841 -1.90 40.91 -55.68
C SER A 841 -1.53 39.53 -55.16
N TYR A 842 -0.32 39.05 -55.41
CA TYR A 842 0.12 37.72 -54.98
C TYR A 842 0.22 37.55 -53.45
N ILE A 843 0.32 38.66 -52.68
CA ILE A 843 0.27 38.65 -51.21
C ILE A 843 -1.18 38.70 -50.76
N THR A 844 -1.98 39.61 -51.33
CA THR A 844 -3.36 39.84 -50.92
C THR A 844 -4.29 38.67 -51.27
N GLU A 845 -3.98 37.91 -52.33
CA GLU A 845 -4.65 36.66 -52.68
C GLU A 845 -4.52 35.56 -51.61
N GLN A 846 -3.48 35.63 -50.76
CA GLN A 846 -3.25 34.66 -49.68
C GLN A 846 -3.94 35.07 -48.37
N LEU A 847 -4.41 36.31 -48.26
CA LEU A 847 -5.04 36.83 -47.04
C LEU A 847 -6.53 36.48 -46.98
N PRO A 848 -7.11 36.27 -45.77
CA PRO A 848 -8.55 36.14 -45.61
C PRO A 848 -9.28 37.37 -46.17
N ARG A 849 -10.32 37.15 -46.98
CA ARG A 849 -11.06 38.25 -47.64
C ARG A 849 -11.60 39.27 -46.65
N GLU A 850 -12.13 38.81 -45.52
CA GLU A 850 -12.68 39.67 -44.46
C GLU A 850 -11.62 40.59 -43.83
N PHE A 851 -10.38 40.11 -43.73
CA PHE A 851 -9.24 40.89 -43.23
C PHE A 851 -8.82 41.93 -44.27
N TYR A 852 -8.54 41.49 -45.50
CA TYR A 852 -8.01 42.36 -46.55
C TYR A 852 -9.02 43.40 -47.05
N ASP A 853 -10.25 43.00 -47.38
CA ASP A 853 -11.26 43.90 -47.92
C ASP A 853 -11.59 45.02 -46.93
N PHE A 854 -11.52 44.74 -45.63
CA PHE A 854 -11.75 45.74 -44.60
C PHE A 854 -10.65 46.80 -44.59
N ILE A 855 -9.38 46.38 -44.53
CA ILE A 855 -8.23 47.29 -44.57
C ILE A 855 -8.22 48.08 -45.90
N ARG A 856 -8.53 47.43 -47.03
CA ARG A 856 -8.61 48.07 -48.35
C ARG A 856 -9.65 49.18 -48.41
N ARG A 857 -10.86 48.96 -47.85
CA ARG A 857 -11.94 49.97 -47.84
C ARG A 857 -11.59 51.21 -47.01
N LYS A 858 -10.69 51.08 -46.04
CA LYS A 858 -10.27 52.15 -45.13
C LYS A 858 -8.81 52.61 -45.36
N ARG A 859 -8.24 52.32 -46.53
CA ARG A 859 -6.82 52.54 -46.89
C ARG A 859 -6.30 53.98 -46.66
N LYS A 860 -7.18 54.99 -46.69
CA LYS A 860 -6.83 56.41 -46.45
C LYS A 860 -6.78 56.80 -44.96
N HIS A 861 -7.26 55.94 -44.05
CA HIS A 861 -7.39 56.22 -42.62
C HIS A 861 -7.01 55.00 -41.77
N ILE A 862 -5.93 54.29 -42.13
CA ILE A 862 -5.45 53.15 -41.34
C ILE A 862 -4.97 53.68 -39.98
N ASN A 863 -5.68 53.32 -38.92
CA ASN A 863 -5.37 53.65 -37.54
C ASN A 863 -5.62 52.42 -36.64
N VAL A 864 -5.39 52.57 -35.33
CA VAL A 864 -5.55 51.48 -34.35
C VAL A 864 -6.95 50.84 -34.43
N ASN A 865 -8.01 51.62 -34.61
CA ASN A 865 -9.39 51.12 -34.67
C ASN A 865 -9.64 50.27 -35.93
N VAL A 866 -9.12 50.71 -37.08
CA VAL A 866 -9.22 49.94 -38.33
C VAL A 866 -8.47 48.61 -38.23
N LEU A 867 -7.26 48.62 -37.66
CA LEU A 867 -6.50 47.38 -37.51
C LEU A 867 -7.11 46.46 -36.44
N ALA A 868 -7.66 47.01 -35.34
CA ALA A 868 -8.34 46.21 -34.32
C ALA A 868 -9.56 45.45 -34.88
N GLU A 869 -10.41 46.12 -35.66
CA GLU A 869 -11.57 45.46 -36.30
C GLU A 869 -11.12 44.40 -37.32
N ALA A 870 -10.03 44.64 -38.07
CA ALA A 870 -9.46 43.65 -38.99
C ALA A 870 -8.97 42.40 -38.25
N PHE A 871 -8.23 42.58 -37.15
CA PHE A 871 -7.72 41.50 -36.30
C PHE A 871 -8.87 40.73 -35.60
N LYS A 872 -9.95 41.42 -35.22
CA LYS A 872 -11.18 40.79 -34.72
C LYS A 872 -11.83 39.87 -35.75
N LYS A 873 -11.86 40.24 -37.04
CA LYS A 873 -12.44 39.43 -38.13
C LYS A 873 -11.70 38.12 -38.40
N ILE A 874 -10.40 38.05 -38.09
CA ILE A 874 -9.65 36.79 -38.19
C ILE A 874 -9.71 35.94 -36.92
N HIS A 875 -10.48 36.39 -35.91
CA HIS A 875 -10.59 35.85 -34.55
C HIS A 875 -9.32 36.01 -33.68
N ASN A 876 -8.46 36.98 -33.99
CA ASN A 876 -7.26 37.29 -33.21
C ASN A 876 -7.25 38.77 -32.80
N PRO A 877 -8.18 39.24 -31.95
CA PRO A 877 -8.30 40.66 -31.64
C PRO A 877 -7.00 41.25 -31.12
N LEU A 878 -6.80 42.55 -31.32
CA LEU A 878 -5.66 43.26 -30.75
C LEU A 878 -5.80 43.34 -29.23
N VAL A 879 -4.66 43.27 -28.54
CA VAL A 879 -4.53 43.51 -27.11
C VAL A 879 -3.63 44.71 -26.91
N ILE A 880 -4.14 45.72 -26.20
CA ILE A 880 -3.40 46.93 -25.81
C ILE A 880 -3.06 46.77 -24.34
N VAL A 881 -1.77 46.69 -24.04
CA VAL A 881 -1.26 46.39 -22.70
C VAL A 881 -0.59 47.62 -22.12
N SER A 882 -1.08 48.12 -20.99
CA SER A 882 -0.43 49.21 -20.24
C SER A 882 0.58 48.67 -19.23
N LEU A 883 1.77 49.26 -19.20
CA LEU A 883 2.86 48.99 -18.25
C LEU A 883 3.20 50.27 -17.45
N GLY A 884 2.23 51.15 -17.24
CA GLY A 884 2.43 52.46 -16.60
C GLY A 884 2.44 53.63 -17.59
N GLY A 885 2.45 53.35 -18.89
CA GLY A 885 2.25 54.33 -19.95
C GLY A 885 0.78 54.71 -20.13
N ASN A 886 0.54 55.98 -20.50
CA ASN A 886 -0.80 56.51 -20.71
C ASN A 886 -1.45 55.91 -21.98
N CYS A 887 -2.29 54.90 -21.80
CA CYS A 887 -3.03 54.28 -22.89
C CYS A 887 -4.41 54.92 -23.17
N SER A 888 -4.81 55.96 -22.42
CA SER A 888 -6.11 56.64 -22.62
C SER A 888 -6.30 57.25 -24.02
N ARG A 889 -5.20 57.44 -24.77
CA ARG A 889 -5.22 57.87 -26.17
C ARG A 889 -5.81 56.84 -27.14
N PHE A 890 -5.92 55.57 -26.74
CA PHE A 890 -6.45 54.49 -27.56
C PHE A 890 -7.92 54.24 -27.23
N LEU A 891 -8.82 55.01 -27.84
CA LEU A 891 -10.27 54.73 -27.81
C LEU A 891 -10.61 53.69 -28.88
N CYS A 892 -10.45 52.42 -28.54
CA CYS A 892 -10.61 51.29 -29.48
C CYS A 892 -11.54 50.19 -28.91
N PRO A 893 -12.85 50.19 -29.26
CA PRO A 893 -13.81 49.22 -28.73
C PRO A 893 -13.60 47.79 -29.23
N ASP A 894 -12.88 47.60 -30.34
CA ASP A 894 -12.60 46.28 -30.93
C ASP A 894 -11.28 45.65 -30.44
N ALA A 895 -10.55 46.32 -29.54
CA ALA A 895 -9.34 45.81 -28.91
C ALA A 895 -9.60 45.44 -27.44
N ILE A 896 -8.86 44.46 -26.94
CA ILE A 896 -8.85 44.06 -25.53
C ILE A 896 -7.86 44.96 -24.80
N PHE A 897 -8.32 45.64 -23.75
CA PHE A 897 -7.46 46.48 -22.92
C PHE A 897 -7.02 45.72 -21.67
N VAL A 898 -5.70 45.65 -21.42
CA VAL A 898 -5.13 45.00 -20.24
C VAL A 898 -4.21 45.98 -19.52
N ASP A 899 -4.48 46.23 -18.25
CA ASP A 899 -3.63 47.06 -17.40
C ASP A 899 -2.81 46.18 -16.46
N MET A 900 -1.50 46.08 -16.72
CA MET A 900 -0.56 45.28 -15.92
C MET A 900 -0.08 46.02 -14.66
N THR A 901 -0.43 47.30 -14.48
CA THR A 901 -0.04 48.08 -13.29
C THR A 901 -0.96 47.84 -12.10
N VAL A 902 -2.21 47.45 -12.37
CA VAL A 902 -3.17 47.04 -11.35
C VAL A 902 -2.85 45.59 -10.96
N LYS A 903 -2.66 45.31 -9.67
CA LYS A 903 -2.58 43.93 -9.17
C LYS A 903 -3.94 43.23 -9.36
N GLN A 904 -4.18 42.72 -10.57
CA GLN A 904 -5.30 41.84 -10.90
C GLN A 904 -4.89 40.40 -10.63
N CYS A 905 -5.81 39.56 -10.15
CA CYS A 905 -5.51 38.14 -10.05
C CYS A 905 -5.43 37.54 -11.47
N ARG A 906 -4.61 36.50 -11.63
CA ARG A 906 -4.41 35.81 -12.92
C ARG A 906 -5.74 35.33 -13.53
N GLU A 907 -6.69 34.95 -12.68
CA GLU A 907 -8.06 34.54 -13.04
C GLU A 907 -8.89 35.68 -13.65
N ASP A 908 -8.75 36.91 -13.15
CA ASP A 908 -9.43 38.08 -13.73
C ASP A 908 -8.90 38.38 -15.13
N MET A 909 -7.58 38.25 -15.34
CA MET A 909 -6.99 38.41 -16.68
C MET A 909 -7.43 37.31 -17.64
N LEU A 910 -7.65 36.08 -17.15
CA LEU A 910 -8.19 34.99 -17.95
C LEU A 910 -9.63 35.26 -18.40
N LYS A 911 -10.48 35.82 -17.53
CA LYS A 911 -11.84 36.23 -17.90
C LYS A 911 -11.84 37.33 -18.96
N VAL A 912 -10.86 38.24 -18.93
CA VAL A 912 -10.68 39.28 -19.95
C VAL A 912 -10.24 38.68 -21.29
N LEU A 913 -9.34 37.70 -21.27
CA LEU A 913 -8.88 37.04 -22.49
C LEU A 913 -9.92 36.06 -23.06
N PHE A 914 -10.66 35.35 -22.22
CA PHE A 914 -11.64 34.34 -22.61
C PHE A 914 -12.99 34.69 -21.96
N PRO A 915 -13.70 35.71 -22.48
CA PRO A 915 -15.02 36.04 -21.96
C PRO A 915 -15.98 34.87 -22.18
N GLU A 916 -16.72 34.49 -21.15
CA GLU A 916 -17.73 33.44 -21.23
C GLU A 916 -18.71 33.77 -22.35
N THR A 917 -18.74 32.92 -23.39
CA THR A 917 -19.87 32.94 -24.31
C THR A 917 -21.05 32.40 -23.53
N VAL A 918 -22.08 33.24 -23.32
CA VAL A 918 -23.39 32.77 -22.87
C VAL A 918 -23.86 31.76 -23.92
N LYS A 919 -23.63 30.48 -23.67
CA LYS A 919 -24.28 29.42 -24.42
C LYS A 919 -25.77 29.60 -24.15
N PRO A 920 -26.64 29.68 -25.18
CA PRO A 920 -28.07 29.56 -24.92
C PRO A 920 -28.24 28.24 -24.17
N SER A 921 -28.87 28.31 -23.00
CA SER A 921 -29.12 27.15 -22.15
C SER A 921 -29.70 26.04 -23.04
N GLN A 922 -29.00 24.90 -23.13
CA GLN A 922 -29.65 23.67 -23.52
C GLN A 922 -30.74 23.46 -22.48
N GLY A 923 -31.98 23.78 -22.86
CA GLY A 923 -33.15 23.54 -22.04
C GLY A 923 -33.12 22.08 -21.61
N GLN A 924 -33.11 21.87 -20.30
CA GLN A 924 -33.52 20.60 -19.71
C GLN A 924 -34.89 20.29 -20.31
N THR A 925 -34.97 19.26 -21.13
CA THR A 925 -36.26 18.69 -21.51
C THR A 925 -36.71 17.89 -20.30
N GLU A 926 -37.42 18.54 -19.38
CA GLU A 926 -38.28 17.85 -18.44
C GLU A 926 -39.38 17.18 -19.26
N THR A 927 -39.30 15.86 -19.35
CA THR A 927 -40.40 15.00 -19.77
C THR A 927 -41.55 15.16 -18.78
N PHE A 928 -42.57 15.92 -19.18
CA PHE A 928 -43.91 15.77 -18.63
C PHE A 928 -44.64 14.68 -19.44
N GLU A 929 -45.08 13.64 -18.73
CA GLU A 929 -46.11 12.73 -19.21
C GLU A 929 -47.43 13.50 -19.35
N VAL A 930 -48.01 13.49 -20.56
CA VAL A 930 -49.44 13.76 -20.77
C VAL A 930 -49.98 12.77 -21.79
N GLU A 931 -51.06 12.11 -21.40
CA GLU A 931 -51.81 11.13 -22.17
C GLU A 931 -52.49 11.70 -23.44
N ALA A 932 -52.43 10.90 -24.50
CA ALA A 932 -53.33 10.70 -25.65
C ALA A 932 -54.28 11.82 -26.14
N THR A 933 -54.24 12.11 -27.45
CA THR A 933 -55.28 11.66 -28.43
C THR A 933 -54.97 12.04 -29.89
N ASN A 934 -55.01 11.01 -30.75
CA ASN A 934 -55.47 10.88 -32.15
C ASN A 934 -55.01 11.75 -33.34
N SER A 935 -54.71 10.99 -34.41
CA SER A 935 -54.74 11.25 -35.88
C SER A 935 -53.59 12.06 -36.46
N GLY A 936 -52.93 11.68 -37.57
CA GLY A 936 -53.04 10.57 -38.51
C GLY A 936 -52.21 10.89 -39.76
N ASN A 937 -51.60 9.86 -40.35
CA ASN A 937 -51.05 9.75 -41.72
C ASN A 937 -49.75 10.52 -42.07
N GLU A 938 -48.66 9.79 -42.37
CA GLU A 938 -48.12 9.51 -43.73
C GLU A 938 -47.19 10.65 -44.21
N VAL A 939 -46.07 10.52 -44.94
CA VAL A 939 -45.26 9.46 -45.56
C VAL A 939 -44.04 10.23 -46.16
N LEU A 940 -42.86 9.59 -46.21
CA LEU A 940 -41.71 9.76 -47.15
C LEU A 940 -41.28 11.18 -47.63
N SER A 941 -40.06 11.64 -47.33
CA SER A 941 -38.77 11.37 -48.02
C SER A 941 -38.35 12.42 -49.06
N SER A 942 -37.03 12.61 -49.16
CA SER A 942 -36.28 13.31 -50.24
C SER A 942 -36.50 14.83 -50.28
N GLY A 943 -35.53 15.67 -50.59
CA GLY A 943 -34.18 15.49 -51.11
C GLY A 943 -33.81 16.78 -51.82
N THR A 944 -32.53 17.15 -51.72
CA THR A 944 -31.75 17.96 -52.68
C THR A 944 -32.09 19.44 -52.94
N TYR A 945 -31.06 20.27 -52.65
CA TYR A 945 -30.52 21.43 -53.38
C TYR A 945 -31.46 22.38 -54.13
N ASP A 946 -31.38 23.69 -53.84
CA ASP A 946 -30.69 24.60 -54.77
C ASP A 946 -30.44 26.02 -54.22
N GLN A 947 -29.44 26.63 -54.87
CA GLN A 947 -28.84 27.94 -54.68
C GLN A 947 -29.63 29.10 -55.32
N ASP A 948 -29.29 30.31 -54.84
CA ASP A 948 -29.34 31.60 -55.52
C ASP A 948 -30.69 32.28 -55.81
N SER A 949 -30.91 33.45 -55.21
CA SER A 949 -30.71 34.73 -55.91
C SER A 949 -31.16 35.95 -55.10
N ARG A 950 -30.49 37.07 -55.42
CA ARG A 950 -30.62 38.42 -54.87
C ARG A 950 -31.91 39.10 -55.37
N ASN A 951 -32.53 39.96 -54.56
CA ASN A 951 -32.52 41.41 -54.81
C ASN A 951 -33.30 42.24 -53.78
N CYS A 952 -32.79 43.47 -53.63
CA CYS A 952 -33.17 44.56 -52.73
C CYS A 952 -34.58 45.13 -52.91
N LYS A 953 -35.11 45.75 -51.84
CA LYS A 953 -35.69 47.11 -51.77
C LYS A 953 -36.27 47.35 -50.36
N SER A 954 -35.63 48.21 -49.56
CA SER A 954 -36.00 49.62 -49.28
C SER A 954 -36.94 49.78 -48.09
N ALA A 955 -36.46 50.51 -47.07
CA ALA A 955 -37.20 51.04 -45.94
C ALA A 955 -38.33 52.01 -46.36
N PRO A 956 -39.19 52.43 -45.41
CA PRO A 956 -38.94 53.76 -44.86
C PRO A 956 -39.03 53.84 -43.32
N SER A 957 -38.31 54.85 -42.86
CA SER A 957 -38.19 55.44 -41.54
C SER A 957 -39.50 55.93 -40.92
N ASN A 958 -39.56 55.95 -39.57
CA ASN A 958 -39.84 57.18 -38.84
C ASN A 958 -39.19 57.19 -37.45
N PHE A 959 -38.58 58.34 -37.17
CA PHE A 959 -37.84 58.74 -35.97
C PHE A 959 -38.75 59.03 -34.78
N ALA A 960 -38.23 58.80 -33.57
CA ALA A 960 -38.35 59.77 -32.47
C ALA A 960 -37.14 59.63 -31.54
N LEU A 961 -36.27 60.64 -31.60
CA LEU A 961 -35.19 60.89 -30.66
C LEU A 961 -35.75 61.54 -29.40
N VAL A 962 -35.35 61.05 -28.22
CA VAL A 962 -35.10 61.92 -27.05
C VAL A 962 -33.74 61.50 -26.50
N ALA A 963 -32.86 62.50 -26.42
CA ALA A 963 -31.52 62.40 -25.90
C ALA A 963 -31.55 62.17 -24.38
N ASP A 964 -30.64 61.33 -23.90
CA ASP A 964 -29.96 61.61 -22.64
C ASP A 964 -28.48 61.21 -22.79
N GLN A 965 -27.62 62.23 -22.76
CA GLN A 965 -26.18 62.09 -22.61
C GLN A 965 -25.91 61.86 -21.12
N GLY A 966 -25.30 60.71 -20.79
CA GLY A 966 -24.84 60.43 -19.44
C GLY A 966 -23.82 59.30 -19.42
N ASP A 967 -22.55 59.70 -19.35
CA ASP A 967 -21.35 58.95 -18.99
C ASP A 967 -21.50 57.44 -18.66
N LEU A 968 -21.06 56.59 -19.60
CA LEU A 968 -20.71 55.19 -19.34
C LEU A 968 -19.32 54.89 -19.94
N ASN A 969 -18.31 55.58 -19.44
CA ASN A 969 -16.90 55.21 -19.59
C ASN A 969 -16.13 55.66 -18.33
N ASN A 970 -16.44 55.03 -17.20
CA ASN A 970 -15.56 54.92 -16.04
C ASN A 970 -16.23 54.05 -14.97
N ILE A 971 -15.95 52.74 -14.99
CA ILE A 971 -16.17 51.94 -13.78
C ILE A 971 -14.81 51.80 -13.10
N ASN A 972 -14.56 52.73 -12.17
CA ASN A 972 -13.53 52.57 -11.15
C ASN A 972 -13.68 51.20 -10.48
N GLY A 973 -12.62 50.39 -10.54
CA GLY A 973 -12.52 49.05 -9.92
C GLY A 973 -12.67 49.03 -8.39
N SER A 974 -12.92 50.17 -7.74
CA SER A 974 -13.24 50.26 -6.32
C SER A 974 -14.73 50.04 -6.00
N LYS A 975 -15.66 50.28 -6.94
CA LYS A 975 -17.11 50.06 -6.72
C LYS A 975 -17.55 48.61 -6.98
N LEU A 976 -16.96 47.92 -7.95
CA LEU A 976 -17.18 46.48 -8.21
C LEU A 976 -16.69 45.59 -7.06
N LYS A 977 -15.63 45.99 -6.34
CA LYS A 977 -15.14 45.28 -5.15
C LYS A 977 -16.09 45.33 -3.95
N LYS A 978 -17.00 46.31 -3.87
CA LYS A 978 -18.06 46.32 -2.85
C LYS A 978 -19.29 45.54 -3.31
N GLN A 979 -19.72 45.73 -4.57
CA GLN A 979 -20.91 45.07 -5.11
C GLN A 979 -20.73 43.55 -5.25
N CYS A 980 -19.60 43.06 -5.77
CA CYS A 980 -19.34 41.62 -5.84
C CYS A 980 -19.13 40.97 -4.46
N ARG A 981 -18.68 41.74 -3.46
CA ARG A 981 -18.52 41.24 -2.08
C ARG A 981 -19.86 41.22 -1.34
N GLU A 982 -20.75 42.18 -1.60
CA GLU A 982 -22.13 42.21 -1.09
C GLU A 982 -23.04 41.16 -1.78
N ASP A 983 -22.85 40.92 -3.08
CA ASP A 983 -23.63 39.92 -3.82
C ASP A 983 -23.12 38.48 -3.58
N MET A 984 -21.82 38.27 -3.34
CA MET A 984 -21.32 36.97 -2.82
C MET A 984 -21.77 36.70 -1.39
N LEU A 985 -21.89 37.71 -0.53
CA LEU A 985 -22.38 37.54 0.84
C LEU A 985 -23.89 37.24 0.89
N LYS A 986 -24.69 37.72 -0.07
CA LYS A 986 -26.12 37.40 -0.18
C LYS A 986 -26.42 36.01 -0.74
N VAL A 987 -25.49 35.41 -1.49
CA VAL A 987 -25.61 34.02 -1.98
C VAL A 987 -25.16 33.00 -0.93
N LEU A 988 -24.33 33.41 0.04
CA LEU A 988 -23.79 32.55 1.10
C LEU A 988 -24.62 32.54 2.40
N PHE A 989 -25.48 33.54 2.66
CA PHE A 989 -26.40 33.56 3.80
C PHE A 989 -27.71 34.31 3.48
N PRO A 990 -28.88 33.64 3.35
CA PRO A 990 -30.15 34.35 3.31
C PRO A 990 -30.51 34.85 4.72
N GLU A 991 -30.66 36.18 4.86
CA GLU A 991 -31.19 36.81 6.07
C GLU A 991 -32.61 36.29 6.37
N THR A 992 -32.77 35.83 7.60
CA THR A 992 -34.04 35.41 8.19
C THR A 992 -34.94 36.63 8.38
N VAL A 993 -36.13 36.57 7.79
CA VAL A 993 -37.22 37.51 8.03
C VAL A 993 -37.64 37.42 9.51
N LYS A 994 -37.53 38.53 10.24
CA LYS A 994 -38.11 38.71 11.58
C LYS A 994 -39.62 38.98 11.51
N PRO A 995 -40.36 38.64 12.58
CA PRO A 995 -41.83 38.60 12.59
C PRO A 995 -42.44 39.95 12.94
N SER A 996 -43.62 40.24 12.39
CA SER A 996 -44.52 41.27 12.91
C SER A 996 -45.95 40.73 12.98
N GLN A 997 -46.34 40.44 14.23
CA GLN A 997 -47.65 40.68 14.86
C GLN A 997 -48.93 40.67 14.00
N GLY A 998 -49.88 39.85 14.46
CA GLY A 998 -51.24 40.35 14.71
C GLY A 998 -52.38 39.47 14.18
N GLN A 999 -53.05 38.82 15.14
CA GLN A 999 -54.52 38.68 15.24
C GLN A 999 -55.22 37.69 14.27
N THR A 1000 -55.62 36.51 14.75
CA THR A 1000 -56.89 36.09 15.45
C THR A 1000 -57.93 35.55 14.47
N GLU A 1001 -58.73 34.61 15.01
CA GLU A 1001 -59.96 33.98 14.49
C GLU A 1001 -59.73 32.68 13.69
N THR A 1002 -59.92 31.46 14.23
CA THR A 1002 -61.03 30.75 14.91
C THR A 1002 -61.91 29.92 13.99
N PHE A 1003 -62.03 28.62 14.36
CA PHE A 1003 -63.10 27.64 14.07
C PHE A 1003 -63.27 27.22 12.60
N GLU A 1004 -63.70 26.02 12.21
CA GLU A 1004 -64.25 24.79 12.81
C GLU A 1004 -64.19 23.73 11.66
N VAL A 1005 -63.88 22.44 11.90
CA VAL A 1005 -64.85 21.30 11.91
C VAL A 1005 -65.45 21.04 10.51
N GLU A 1006 -65.44 19.85 9.89
CA GLU A 1006 -65.90 18.51 10.29
C GLU A 1006 -65.45 17.56 9.15
N ALA A 1007 -64.81 16.42 9.44
CA ALA A 1007 -65.40 15.08 9.51
C ALA A 1007 -65.95 14.49 8.19
N THR A 1008 -65.45 13.28 7.87
CA THR A 1008 -66.18 12.01 7.57
C THR A 1008 -65.35 11.18 6.57
N ASN A 1009 -64.64 10.15 7.02
CA ASN A 1009 -65.07 8.76 7.28
C ASN A 1009 -65.76 8.05 6.10
N SER A 1010 -65.05 7.08 5.53
CA SER A 1010 -65.42 5.65 5.46
C SER A 1010 -64.33 4.97 4.61
N GLY A 1011 -63.62 3.96 5.09
CA GLY A 1011 -64.09 2.76 5.78
C GLY A 1011 -63.92 1.63 4.77
N ASN A 1012 -62.88 0.82 4.91
CA ASN A 1012 -62.91 -0.49 5.58
C ASN A 1012 -62.70 -1.54 4.47
N GLU A 1013 -61.95 -2.64 4.62
CA GLU A 1013 -61.43 -3.35 5.78
C GLU A 1013 -60.64 -4.53 5.17
N VAL A 1014 -59.56 -5.04 5.75
CA VAL A 1014 -59.51 -6.21 6.67
C VAL A 1014 -58.22 -6.96 6.27
N LEU A 1015 -57.34 -7.51 7.11
CA LEU A 1015 -57.10 -7.54 8.56
C LEU A 1015 -55.60 -7.91 8.66
N SER A 1016 -54.79 -7.18 9.44
CA SER A 1016 -54.54 -7.35 10.89
C SER A 1016 -53.62 -8.54 11.18
N SER A 1017 -52.75 -8.53 12.19
CA SER A 1017 -52.60 -7.73 13.41
C SER A 1017 -51.24 -8.11 14.03
N GLY A 1018 -50.53 -7.34 14.85
CA GLY A 1018 -50.74 -6.06 15.51
C GLY A 1018 -49.43 -5.72 16.25
N THR A 1019 -48.91 -4.49 16.24
CA THR A 1019 -49.27 -3.28 17.04
C THR A 1019 -49.12 -3.50 18.55
N TYR A 1020 -48.42 -2.67 19.32
CA TYR A 1020 -48.56 -1.20 19.54
C TYR A 1020 -47.16 -0.54 19.67
N ASP A 1021 -46.77 0.60 19.08
CA ASP A 1021 -47.31 1.98 18.96
C ASP A 1021 -47.44 2.78 20.27
N GLN A 1022 -46.64 3.86 20.42
CA GLN A 1022 -47.14 5.25 20.35
C GLN A 1022 -46.04 6.33 20.41
N GLU A 1023 -46.06 7.20 19.38
CA GLU A 1023 -45.96 8.69 19.38
C GLU A 1023 -44.67 9.42 19.86
N SER A 1024 -44.18 10.52 19.28
CA SER A 1024 -44.64 11.36 18.16
C SER A 1024 -43.53 12.33 17.65
N ARG A 1025 -43.55 12.53 16.32
CA ARG A 1025 -43.39 13.75 15.48
C ARG A 1025 -42.24 14.78 15.69
N ASN A 1026 -41.49 14.90 14.59
CA ASN A 1026 -41.03 16.12 13.90
C ASN A 1026 -40.18 17.15 14.66
N CYS A 1027 -38.86 17.01 14.51
CA CYS A 1027 -37.98 18.16 14.25
C CYS A 1027 -37.21 17.94 12.96
N LYS A 1028 -37.39 18.86 12.00
CA LYS A 1028 -36.42 19.10 10.93
C LYS A 1028 -35.10 19.48 11.58
N SER A 1029 -34.09 18.62 11.50
CA SER A 1029 -32.69 19.02 11.73
C SER A 1029 -31.92 18.89 10.42
N ALA A 1030 -31.29 20.00 10.04
CA ALA A 1030 -30.38 20.09 8.91
C ALA A 1030 -29.19 19.12 9.09
N PRO A 1031 -28.60 18.61 8.00
CA PRO A 1031 -27.47 17.71 8.10
C PRO A 1031 -26.23 18.46 8.61
N SER A 1032 -25.69 17.99 9.73
CA SER A 1032 -24.44 18.43 10.34
C SER A 1032 -23.25 18.01 9.47
N ASN A 1033 -22.93 18.81 8.44
CA ASN A 1033 -21.64 18.77 7.75
C ASN A 1033 -20.65 19.70 8.45
N PHE A 1034 -20.06 19.25 9.56
CA PHE A 1034 -18.77 19.74 10.07
C PHE A 1034 -18.09 18.60 10.82
N ALA A 1035 -17.75 17.55 10.10
CA ALA A 1035 -16.69 16.64 10.51
C ALA A 1035 -15.40 17.22 9.93
N LEU A 1036 -14.52 17.71 10.81
CA LEU A 1036 -13.12 17.99 10.47
C LEU A 1036 -12.50 16.68 10.00
N VAL A 1037 -12.44 16.48 8.68
CA VAL A 1037 -11.57 15.49 8.05
C VAL A 1037 -10.16 16.05 8.15
N ALA A 1038 -9.52 15.81 9.28
CA ALA A 1038 -8.08 15.87 9.40
C ALA A 1038 -7.57 14.43 9.26
N ASP A 1039 -6.77 14.21 8.23
CA ASP A 1039 -5.98 13.00 8.00
C ASP A 1039 -5.17 12.70 9.29
N GLN A 1040 -5.53 11.64 10.02
CA GLN A 1040 -4.77 11.20 11.20
C GLN A 1040 -3.44 10.49 10.85
N GLY A 1041 -3.03 10.50 9.57
CA GLY A 1041 -1.76 9.93 9.11
C GLY A 1041 -0.55 10.86 9.21
N ASP A 1042 -0.74 12.19 9.18
CA ASP A 1042 0.38 13.13 9.00
C ASP A 1042 0.98 13.70 10.31
N LEU A 1043 0.53 13.27 11.48
CA LEU A 1043 0.83 13.99 12.74
C LEU A 1043 1.97 13.45 13.60
N ASN A 1044 2.50 12.25 13.31
CA ASN A 1044 3.57 11.64 14.13
C ASN A 1044 4.88 11.37 13.39
N ASN A 1045 4.99 11.64 12.09
CA ASN A 1045 6.21 11.32 11.35
C ASN A 1045 6.62 12.42 10.39
N VAL A 1046 6.86 13.64 10.91
CA VAL A 1046 7.62 14.61 10.14
C VAL A 1046 8.57 15.42 11.01
N ASN A 1047 9.84 15.02 10.97
CA ASN A 1047 10.93 15.97 11.09
C ASN A 1047 10.82 16.93 9.88
N GLY A 1048 10.18 18.09 10.09
CA GLY A 1048 10.26 19.26 9.21
C GLY A 1048 9.25 19.40 8.06
N SER A 1049 7.92 19.26 8.27
CA SER A 1049 6.92 19.73 7.29
C SER A 1049 6.11 20.93 7.78
N ARG A 1050 6.32 22.04 7.08
CA ARG A 1050 5.41 23.20 6.85
C ARG A 1050 4.02 23.11 7.48
N LEU A 1051 3.82 23.83 8.58
CA LEU A 1051 2.52 24.42 8.93
C LEU A 1051 2.21 25.53 7.91
N ARG A 1052 1.11 25.44 7.16
CA ARG A 1052 0.62 26.58 6.35
C ARG A 1052 0.14 27.67 7.31
N VAL A 1053 0.53 28.93 7.07
CA VAL A 1053 0.11 30.09 7.90
C VAL A 1053 -1.42 30.19 8.02
N ASN A 1054 -2.16 29.75 7.01
CA ASN A 1054 -3.63 29.68 7.08
C ASN A 1054 -4.12 28.68 8.14
N TYR A 1055 -3.50 27.50 8.22
CA TYR A 1055 -3.83 26.46 9.21
C TYR A 1055 -3.49 26.90 10.64
N PHE A 1056 -2.42 27.69 10.80
CA PHE A 1056 -2.07 28.31 12.08
C PHE A 1056 -3.22 29.18 12.65
N TRP A 1057 -3.85 30.01 11.80
CA TRP A 1057 -4.96 30.87 12.23
C TRP A 1057 -6.30 30.14 12.34
N GLU A 1058 -6.52 29.08 11.55
CA GLU A 1058 -7.73 28.25 11.59
C GLU A 1058 -7.92 27.56 12.95
N ILE A 1059 -6.83 27.22 13.64
CA ILE A 1059 -6.87 26.63 15.00
C ILE A 1059 -7.54 27.59 15.99
N PHE A 1060 -7.22 28.89 15.94
CA PHE A 1060 -7.77 29.88 16.88
C PHE A 1060 -9.20 30.28 16.53
N GLU A 1061 -9.56 30.31 15.25
CA GLU A 1061 -10.96 30.52 14.82
C GLU A 1061 -11.85 29.34 15.25
N ALA A 1062 -11.34 28.11 15.17
CA ALA A 1062 -12.03 26.94 15.68
C ALA A 1062 -12.26 27.03 17.20
N LEU A 1063 -11.24 27.41 17.98
CA LEU A 1063 -11.33 27.58 19.43
C LEU A 1063 -12.32 28.68 19.85
N LYS A 1064 -12.41 29.77 19.08
CA LYS A 1064 -13.39 30.85 19.30
C LYS A 1064 -14.84 30.40 19.07
N SER A 1065 -15.06 29.44 18.17
CA SER A 1065 -16.39 29.00 17.74
C SER A 1065 -17.11 27.99 18.64
N LEU A 1066 -16.49 27.54 19.74
CA LEU A 1066 -17.11 26.59 20.67
C LEU A 1066 -18.14 27.29 21.59
N GLU A 1067 -19.43 27.16 21.26
CA GLU A 1067 -20.57 27.56 22.11
C GLU A 1067 -20.92 26.51 23.19
N HIS A 1068 -21.48 27.00 24.31
CA HIS A 1068 -22.00 26.18 25.41
C HIS A 1068 -23.17 25.30 24.95
N GLY A 1069 -22.96 23.98 24.93
CA GLY A 1069 -24.04 23.02 24.65
C GLY A 1069 -23.63 21.64 24.12
N LYS A 1070 -22.34 21.30 24.06
CA LYS A 1070 -21.88 19.97 23.59
C LYS A 1070 -21.39 19.08 24.75
N ASP A 1071 -21.56 17.77 24.57
CA ASP A 1071 -21.21 16.70 25.51
C ASP A 1071 -19.74 16.82 26.01
N PRO A 1072 -19.49 16.91 27.34
CA PRO A 1072 -18.17 17.15 27.92
C PRO A 1072 -17.05 16.21 27.45
N ARG A 1073 -17.36 14.95 27.13
CA ARG A 1073 -16.36 13.96 26.69
C ARG A 1073 -15.80 14.22 25.29
N SER A 1074 -16.64 14.74 24.38
CA SER A 1074 -16.20 15.13 23.02
C SER A 1074 -15.37 16.42 23.03
N PHE A 1075 -15.59 17.26 24.05
CA PHE A 1075 -14.85 18.49 24.28
C PHE A 1075 -13.44 18.20 24.80
N PHE A 1076 -13.30 17.28 25.76
CA PHE A 1076 -12.01 16.94 26.38
C PHE A 1076 -11.00 16.29 25.42
N LEU A 1077 -11.46 15.39 24.52
CA LEU A 1077 -10.62 14.75 23.50
C LEU A 1077 -10.07 15.75 22.45
N ASN A 1078 -10.85 16.77 22.09
CA ASN A 1078 -10.41 17.82 21.17
C ASN A 1078 -9.43 18.79 21.83
N VAL A 1079 -9.62 19.10 23.11
CA VAL A 1079 -8.79 20.04 23.88
C VAL A 1079 -7.35 19.55 24.06
N GLN A 1080 -7.14 18.25 24.33
CA GLN A 1080 -5.78 17.69 24.41
C GLN A 1080 -5.05 17.69 23.06
N MET A 1081 -5.75 17.37 21.96
CA MET A 1081 -5.19 17.44 20.61
C MET A 1081 -4.84 18.88 20.21
N MET A 1082 -5.65 19.85 20.66
CA MET A 1082 -5.42 21.28 20.44
C MET A 1082 -4.23 21.81 21.26
N LYS A 1083 -4.02 21.35 22.50
CA LYS A 1083 -2.84 21.69 23.31
C LYS A 1083 -1.54 21.31 22.59
N VAL A 1084 -1.46 20.08 22.08
CA VAL A 1084 -0.28 19.60 21.32
C VAL A 1084 0.00 20.49 20.10
N ASN A 1085 -1.05 20.96 19.43
CA ASN A 1085 -0.91 21.87 18.29
C ASN A 1085 -0.46 23.29 18.71
N VAL A 1086 -0.95 23.81 19.83
CA VAL A 1086 -0.51 25.10 20.40
C VAL A 1086 0.95 25.02 20.88
N GLU A 1087 1.38 23.92 21.49
CA GLU A 1087 2.78 23.70 21.90
C GLU A 1087 3.73 23.60 20.69
N LYS A 1088 3.32 22.89 19.63
CA LYS A 1088 4.03 22.88 18.35
C LYS A 1088 4.16 24.28 17.75
N CYS A 1089 3.12 25.11 17.88
CA CYS A 1089 3.15 26.51 17.46
C CYS A 1089 4.13 27.35 18.29
N ILE A 1090 4.16 27.18 19.62
CA ILE A 1090 5.12 27.86 20.51
C ILE A 1090 6.55 27.50 20.15
N HIS A 1091 6.84 26.20 19.94
CA HIS A 1091 8.17 25.75 19.55
C HIS A 1091 8.57 26.37 18.21
N LEU A 1092 7.70 26.32 17.20
CA LEU A 1092 7.98 26.85 15.88
C LEU A 1092 8.25 28.36 15.89
N VAL A 1093 7.40 29.14 16.56
CA VAL A 1093 7.57 30.60 16.66
C VAL A 1093 8.84 30.93 17.47
N SER A 1094 9.14 30.19 18.53
CA SER A 1094 10.36 30.38 19.33
C SER A 1094 11.63 30.00 18.57
N THR A 1095 11.61 28.95 17.75
CA THR A 1095 12.74 28.55 16.90
C THR A 1095 13.02 29.60 15.82
N VAL A 1096 11.96 30.12 15.17
CA VAL A 1096 12.06 31.22 14.20
C VAL A 1096 12.69 32.47 14.83
N MET A 1097 12.40 32.73 16.11
CA MET A 1097 13.00 33.84 16.86
C MET A 1097 14.47 33.61 17.22
N HIS A 1098 14.87 32.39 17.56
CA HIS A 1098 16.25 32.08 17.97
C HIS A 1098 17.25 32.11 16.79
N GLU A 1099 16.80 31.83 15.57
CA GLU A 1099 17.64 31.91 14.35
C GLU A 1099 17.80 33.35 13.81
N CYS A 1100 16.98 34.30 14.24
CA CYS A 1100 16.95 35.68 13.72
C CYS A 1100 17.38 36.71 14.78
N LEU A 1101 18.69 36.84 15.06
CA LEU A 1101 19.20 37.96 15.86
C LEU A 1101 20.02 38.93 15.01
N GLN A 1102 19.34 39.89 14.37
CA GLN A 1102 19.68 41.32 14.40
C GLN A 1102 18.69 42.14 13.57
N ASN A 1103 17.71 42.72 14.26
CA ASN A 1103 17.24 44.12 14.15
C ASN A 1103 15.74 44.21 14.49
N ALA A 1104 15.45 45.09 15.46
CA ALA A 1104 14.15 45.42 16.06
C ALA A 1104 13.48 44.27 16.86
N ILE A 1105 13.48 44.45 18.18
CA ILE A 1105 12.60 43.72 19.12
C ILE A 1105 11.16 44.04 18.70
N ASN A 1106 10.45 43.10 18.08
CA ASN A 1106 9.02 43.22 17.83
C ASN A 1106 8.27 42.78 19.09
N GLU A 1107 7.96 43.73 19.98
CA GLU A 1107 7.14 43.52 21.20
C GLU A 1107 5.83 42.75 20.91
N GLU A 1108 5.33 42.84 19.68
CA GLU A 1108 4.11 42.18 19.22
C GLU A 1108 4.26 40.65 19.04
N VAL A 1109 5.47 40.16 18.74
CA VAL A 1109 5.77 38.72 18.62
C VAL A 1109 6.04 38.11 19.99
N ASP A 1110 6.76 38.81 20.87
CA ASP A 1110 6.96 38.38 22.26
C ASP A 1110 5.60 38.28 22.99
N SER A 1111 4.75 39.29 22.82
CA SER A 1111 3.39 39.28 23.37
C SER A 1111 2.54 38.14 22.81
N MET A 1112 2.74 37.73 21.56
CA MET A 1112 2.06 36.59 20.95
C MET A 1112 2.55 35.26 21.55
N VAL A 1113 3.86 35.10 21.73
CA VAL A 1113 4.43 33.89 22.35
C VAL A 1113 3.95 33.74 23.79
N ASP A 1114 3.86 34.84 24.54
CA ASP A 1114 3.34 34.81 25.91
C ASP A 1114 1.84 34.49 25.96
N GLU A 1115 1.03 35.04 25.04
CA GLU A 1115 -0.39 34.70 24.91
C GLU A 1115 -0.59 33.23 24.50
N LEU A 1116 0.27 32.66 23.64
CA LEU A 1116 0.25 31.25 23.27
C LEU A 1116 0.63 30.34 24.45
N LYS A 1117 1.63 30.73 25.25
CA LYS A 1117 2.01 30.01 26.48
C LYS A 1117 0.87 30.03 27.51
N GLN A 1118 0.21 31.18 27.68
CA GLN A 1118 -0.98 31.31 28.53
C GLN A 1118 -2.14 30.45 28.03
N LEU A 1119 -2.35 30.38 26.71
CA LEU A 1119 -3.37 29.52 26.11
C LEU A 1119 -3.05 28.04 26.33
N SER A 1120 -1.78 27.64 26.15
CA SER A 1120 -1.32 26.28 26.43
C SER A 1120 -1.54 25.89 27.90
N ALA A 1121 -1.26 26.81 28.84
CA ALA A 1121 -1.48 26.60 30.26
C ALA A 1121 -2.98 26.54 30.61
N ALA A 1122 -3.82 27.37 29.97
CA ALA A 1122 -5.28 27.34 30.17
C ALA A 1122 -5.93 26.06 29.62
N LEU A 1123 -5.27 25.36 28.69
CA LEU A 1123 -5.66 24.06 28.16
C LEU A 1123 -5.12 22.88 28.99
N ASP A 1124 -4.28 23.12 30.01
CA ASP A 1124 -3.59 22.10 30.82
C ASP A 1124 -4.28 21.83 32.16
N VAL A 1125 -5.61 21.65 32.14
CA VAL A 1125 -6.42 21.60 33.36
C VAL A 1125 -7.43 20.44 33.32
N SER A 1126 -7.76 19.90 34.50
CA SER A 1126 -8.61 18.71 34.65
C SER A 1126 -10.06 18.96 34.19
N GLU A 1127 -10.79 17.90 33.79
CA GLU A 1127 -12.15 17.94 33.21
C GLU A 1127 -13.16 18.88 33.96
N PRO A 1128 -13.13 19.02 35.30
CA PRO A 1128 -14.01 19.94 36.04
C PRO A 1128 -13.60 21.43 35.98
N GLU A 1129 -12.33 21.74 35.72
CA GLU A 1129 -11.76 23.10 35.78
C GLU A 1129 -11.74 23.79 34.40
N LEU A 1130 -11.86 23.01 33.33
CA LEU A 1130 -11.86 23.49 31.94
C LEU A 1130 -13.10 24.37 31.62
N GLY A 1131 -14.24 24.08 32.25
CA GLY A 1131 -15.45 24.90 32.12
C GLY A 1131 -15.28 26.33 32.67
N ASN A 1132 -14.47 26.51 33.72
CA ASN A 1132 -14.19 27.82 34.31
C ASN A 1132 -13.17 28.64 33.49
N ASN A 1133 -12.28 27.97 32.75
CA ASN A 1133 -11.27 28.62 31.90
C ASN A 1133 -11.74 28.90 30.46
N MET A 1134 -12.96 28.48 30.10
CA MET A 1134 -13.47 28.65 28.73
C MET A 1134 -13.55 30.12 28.31
N SER A 1135 -13.93 31.01 29.23
CA SER A 1135 -13.94 32.46 28.98
C SER A 1135 -12.52 33.00 28.74
N THR A 1136 -11.54 32.51 29.50
CA THR A 1136 -10.11 32.85 29.34
C THR A 1136 -9.55 32.35 28.01
N ILE A 1137 -9.88 31.11 27.60
CA ILE A 1137 -9.47 30.51 26.32
C ILE A 1137 -10.05 31.31 25.13
N GLN A 1138 -11.34 31.65 25.17
CA GLN A 1138 -11.99 32.45 24.14
C GLN A 1138 -11.39 33.86 24.04
N GLU A 1139 -11.11 34.48 25.17
CA GLU A 1139 -10.51 35.81 25.22
C GLU A 1139 -9.06 35.82 24.70
N LEU A 1140 -8.25 34.81 25.06
CA LEU A 1140 -6.89 34.64 24.51
C LEU A 1140 -6.91 34.38 23.00
N CYS A 1141 -7.83 33.55 22.49
CA CYS A 1141 -7.98 33.33 21.05
C CYS A 1141 -8.42 34.59 20.31
N LYS A 1142 -9.31 35.40 20.91
CA LYS A 1142 -9.75 36.67 20.35
C LYS A 1142 -8.60 37.67 20.26
N ARG A 1143 -7.73 37.75 21.27
CA ARG A 1143 -6.53 38.60 21.25
C ARG A 1143 -5.53 38.14 20.20
N LEU A 1144 -5.22 36.85 20.13
CA LEU A 1144 -4.33 36.28 19.12
C LEU A 1144 -4.85 36.56 17.69
N LEU A 1145 -6.14 36.33 17.43
CA LEU A 1145 -6.77 36.61 16.13
C LEU A 1145 -6.80 38.11 15.80
N SER A 1146 -6.93 38.99 16.79
CA SER A 1146 -6.92 40.44 16.56
C SER A 1146 -5.56 40.95 16.06
N ARG A 1147 -4.46 40.25 16.38
CA ARG A 1147 -3.09 40.58 15.94
C ARG A 1147 -2.72 39.96 14.57
N ARG A 1148 -3.58 39.10 14.02
CA ARG A 1148 -3.40 38.46 12.70
C ARG A 1148 -3.00 39.45 11.57
N PRO A 1149 -3.62 40.63 11.41
CA PRO A 1149 -3.27 41.56 10.32
C PRO A 1149 -1.82 42.04 10.35
N ASN A 1150 -1.22 42.13 11.55
CA ASN A 1150 0.15 42.62 11.75
C ASN A 1150 1.18 41.48 11.66
N LEU A 1151 0.82 40.28 12.13
CA LEU A 1151 1.74 39.14 12.26
C LEU A 1151 1.73 38.21 11.05
N GLU A 1152 0.62 38.09 10.32
CA GLU A 1152 0.49 37.22 9.14
C GLU A 1152 1.49 37.57 8.01
N PRO A 1153 1.78 38.85 7.68
CA PRO A 1153 2.81 39.20 6.70
C PRO A 1153 4.23 38.83 7.16
N ILE A 1154 4.51 38.94 8.46
CA ILE A 1154 5.83 38.66 9.05
C ILE A 1154 6.09 37.16 9.07
N LEU A 1155 5.13 36.38 9.58
CA LEU A 1155 5.18 34.92 9.61
C LEU A 1155 5.27 34.35 8.18
N SER A 1156 4.44 34.84 7.24
CA SER A 1156 4.46 34.37 5.85
C SER A 1156 5.81 34.61 5.16
N LYS A 1157 6.44 35.77 5.39
CA LYS A 1157 7.77 36.09 4.83
C LYS A 1157 8.88 35.23 5.43
N GLN A 1158 8.83 34.95 6.74
CA GLN A 1158 9.85 34.16 7.43
C GLN A 1158 9.72 32.64 7.19
N PHE A 1159 8.49 32.11 7.08
CA PHE A 1159 8.25 30.72 6.65
C PHE A 1159 8.76 30.43 5.23
N LEU A 1160 8.77 31.45 4.37
CA LEU A 1160 9.39 31.38 3.04
C LEU A 1160 10.93 31.34 3.12
N GLN A 1161 11.57 32.12 3.99
CA GLN A 1161 13.04 32.13 4.14
C GLN A 1161 13.61 30.83 4.73
N LEU A 1162 12.93 30.21 5.72
CA LEU A 1162 13.34 28.89 6.25
C LEU A 1162 13.29 27.78 5.18
N SER A 1163 12.35 27.88 4.22
CA SER A 1163 12.26 26.89 3.13
C SER A 1163 13.45 26.94 2.16
N THR A 1164 14.19 28.06 2.13
CA THR A 1164 15.40 28.23 1.33
C THR A 1164 16.67 27.73 2.04
N ASN A 1165 16.76 27.88 3.37
CA ASN A 1165 17.97 27.47 4.13
C ASN A 1165 18.04 25.94 4.33
N LEU A 1166 16.91 25.25 4.57
CA LEU A 1166 16.90 23.79 4.72
C LEU A 1166 17.31 23.04 3.43
N VAL A 1167 17.05 23.63 2.26
CA VAL A 1167 17.40 23.06 0.95
C VAL A 1167 18.91 23.16 0.69
N VAL A 1168 19.60 24.12 1.31
CA VAL A 1168 21.05 24.28 1.17
C VAL A 1168 21.79 23.27 2.07
N GLU A 1169 21.34 23.04 3.30
CA GLU A 1169 21.99 22.11 4.23
C GLU A 1169 21.81 20.63 3.86
N THR A 1170 20.68 20.24 3.27
CA THR A 1170 20.48 18.84 2.78
C THR A 1170 21.28 18.51 1.52
N SER A 1171 21.94 19.50 0.89
CA SER A 1171 22.83 19.30 -0.26
C SER A 1171 24.33 19.32 0.10
N GLY A 1172 24.68 19.62 1.35
CA GLY A 1172 26.07 19.80 1.80
C GLY A 1172 26.67 18.67 2.65
N SER A 1173 25.89 17.68 3.09
CA SER A 1173 26.38 16.61 3.97
C SER A 1173 25.91 15.22 3.52
N ILE A 1174 26.68 14.57 2.64
CA ILE A 1174 27.04 13.14 2.62
C ILE A 1174 28.17 13.04 1.59
N LEU A 1175 29.39 13.30 2.04
CA LEU A 1175 30.64 12.75 1.49
C LEU A 1175 31.64 12.85 2.63
N ASN A 1176 31.53 11.94 3.59
CA ASN A 1176 32.65 11.42 4.38
C ASN A 1176 32.14 10.35 5.35
N GLU A 1177 33.03 9.41 5.67
CA GLU A 1177 32.93 8.35 6.68
C GLU A 1177 32.32 7.01 6.24
N GLN A 1178 33.13 6.24 5.50
CA GLN A 1178 33.40 4.86 5.90
C GLN A 1178 34.91 4.73 6.16
N GLN A 1179 35.29 4.84 7.43
CA GLN A 1179 36.53 4.27 7.91
C GLN A 1179 36.27 3.70 9.31
N CYS A 1180 36.08 2.39 9.38
CA CYS A 1180 35.98 1.64 10.61
C CYS A 1180 37.38 1.47 11.21
N ASP A 1181 37.55 1.96 12.44
CA ASP A 1181 38.66 1.60 13.31
C ASP A 1181 38.60 0.11 13.67
N VAL A 1182 39.62 -0.64 13.24
CA VAL A 1182 40.01 -1.90 13.86
C VAL A 1182 41.32 -1.63 14.58
N LYS A 1183 41.30 -1.74 15.91
CA LYS A 1183 42.49 -1.70 16.75
C LYS A 1183 43.25 -3.03 16.73
N ASP A 1184 44.57 -2.85 16.73
CA ASP A 1184 45.65 -3.68 17.26
C ASP A 1184 46.01 -4.99 16.54
N SER A 1185 47.15 -5.00 15.86
CA SER A 1185 48.41 -5.51 16.46
C SER A 1185 49.60 -5.48 15.47
N ASP A 1186 50.68 -4.87 15.96
CA ASP A 1186 52.10 -5.18 15.75
C ASP A 1186 52.69 -5.57 14.38
N SER A 1187 53.68 -4.74 14.02
CA SER A 1187 55.06 -5.12 13.66
C SER A 1187 55.54 -4.93 12.22
N LYS A 1188 56.57 -4.06 12.14
CA LYS A 1188 57.81 -4.17 11.35
C LYS A 1188 57.75 -4.15 9.81
N ALA A 1189 58.19 -2.98 9.33
CA ALA A 1189 59.49 -2.79 8.66
C ALA A 1189 59.55 -2.86 7.13
N LYS A 1190 60.25 -1.82 6.61
CA LYS A 1190 61.10 -1.76 5.42
C LYS A 1190 60.39 -1.80 4.06
N GLU A 1191 60.83 -1.10 3.04
CA GLU A 1191 61.84 -0.06 2.80
C GLU A 1191 61.63 0.25 1.30
N ASN A 1192 61.84 1.50 0.90
CA ASN A 1192 62.42 1.90 -0.39
C ASN A 1192 61.63 1.58 -1.68
N SER A 1193 61.61 2.43 -2.71
CA SER A 1193 62.26 3.71 -2.99
C SER A 1193 61.81 4.13 -4.40
N SER A 1194 61.78 5.44 -4.64
CA SER A 1194 62.26 6.15 -5.85
C SER A 1194 61.75 5.73 -7.24
N ALA A 1195 61.57 6.60 -8.22
CA ALA A 1195 61.62 8.04 -8.35
C ALA A 1195 61.29 8.34 -9.83
N ASP A 1196 60.77 9.55 -10.05
CA ASP A 1196 61.14 10.47 -11.12
C ASP A 1196 60.75 10.29 -12.60
N VAL A 1197 59.86 11.21 -13.00
CA VAL A 1197 60.08 12.37 -13.91
C VAL A 1197 60.05 12.18 -15.45
N ALA A 1198 59.30 13.13 -16.05
CA ALA A 1198 59.37 13.72 -17.40
C ALA A 1198 58.89 12.86 -18.57
N SER A 1199 57.78 13.15 -19.25
CA SER A 1199 57.36 14.33 -20.04
C SER A 1199 57.71 14.24 -21.54
N VAL A 1200 56.73 14.70 -22.34
CA VAL A 1200 56.82 15.25 -23.72
C VAL A 1200 56.45 14.34 -24.91
N SER A 1201 55.27 14.69 -25.46
CA SER A 1201 54.85 14.88 -26.88
C SER A 1201 54.58 13.72 -27.85
N ASN A 1202 53.38 13.85 -28.45
CA ASN A 1202 53.00 13.72 -29.86
C ASN A 1202 53.32 12.43 -30.62
N SER A 1203 52.27 11.75 -31.09
CA SER A 1203 51.87 11.79 -32.52
C SER A 1203 50.69 10.84 -32.79
N GLU A 1204 49.79 11.31 -33.67
CA GLU A 1204 48.74 10.52 -34.30
C GLU A 1204 49.34 9.50 -35.26
N ASN A 1205 48.81 8.26 -35.30
CA ASN A 1205 48.27 7.65 -36.52
C ASN A 1205 47.77 6.20 -36.30
N THR A 1206 46.49 6.03 -36.66
CA THR A 1206 45.88 4.93 -37.44
C THR A 1206 46.42 3.49 -37.38
N CYS A 1207 45.45 2.63 -37.02
CA CYS A 1207 45.04 1.36 -37.65
C CYS A 1207 45.88 0.07 -37.53
N ALA A 1208 45.15 -0.93 -37.03
CA ALA A 1208 45.01 -2.30 -37.55
C ALA A 1208 45.86 -3.43 -36.93
N PHE A 1209 45.09 -4.40 -36.41
CA PHE A 1209 45.23 -5.85 -36.53
C PHE A 1209 46.46 -6.56 -35.96
N SER A 1210 46.17 -7.51 -35.07
CA SER A 1210 46.64 -8.91 -35.06
C SER A 1210 46.19 -9.50 -33.71
N ASN A 1211 45.94 -10.78 -33.49
CA ASN A 1211 46.00 -11.99 -34.29
C ASN A 1211 45.26 -13.04 -33.44
N THR A 1212 44.28 -13.76 -34.00
CA THR A 1212 44.42 -15.17 -34.44
C THR A 1212 44.81 -16.19 -33.38
N GLY A 1213 43.98 -17.23 -33.32
CA GLY A 1213 44.42 -18.61 -33.10
C GLY A 1213 43.95 -19.20 -31.78
N ALA A 1214 43.33 -20.38 -31.73
CA ALA A 1214 42.97 -21.37 -32.73
C ALA A 1214 42.01 -22.35 -32.02
N LEU A 1215 40.79 -22.57 -32.53
CA LEU A 1215 40.36 -23.68 -33.39
C LEU A 1215 39.99 -24.99 -32.66
N LEU A 1216 38.71 -25.36 -32.87
CA LEU A 1216 38.15 -26.69 -33.19
C LEU A 1216 38.25 -27.78 -32.08
N ALA A 1217 37.21 -28.52 -31.72
CA ALA A 1217 36.10 -29.03 -32.52
C ALA A 1217 34.93 -29.52 -31.61
N LEU A 1218 33.84 -29.94 -32.26
CA LEU A 1218 32.55 -30.48 -31.77
C LEU A 1218 31.49 -29.36 -31.63
N PHE A 1219 30.42 -29.25 -32.42
CA PHE A 1219 29.83 -30.14 -33.42
C PHE A 1219 28.84 -29.29 -34.24
N VAL A 1220 28.95 -29.35 -35.58
CA VAL A 1220 27.86 -29.00 -36.50
C VAL A 1220 27.16 -30.29 -36.88
N SER A 1221 25.86 -30.37 -36.58
CA SER A 1221 24.82 -31.26 -37.15
C SER A 1221 23.54 -30.82 -36.41
N THR A 1222 22.45 -30.31 -36.99
CA THR A 1222 21.77 -30.69 -38.23
C THR A 1222 20.79 -29.59 -38.65
N ILE A 1223 20.70 -29.39 -39.95
CA ILE A 1223 19.83 -28.52 -40.76
C ILE A 1223 18.34 -28.92 -40.67
N ALA A 1224 17.44 -27.93 -40.77
CA ALA A 1224 16.06 -27.93 -41.31
C ALA A 1224 15.06 -29.06 -40.98
N ILE A 1225 13.76 -28.74 -41.11
CA ILE A 1225 12.56 -29.54 -40.74
C ILE A 1225 12.20 -29.22 -39.27
N VAL A 1226 11.18 -28.41 -38.94
CA VAL A 1226 9.75 -28.70 -39.10
C VAL A 1226 8.96 -27.39 -39.26
N GLY A 1227 8.51 -27.12 -40.48
CA GLY A 1227 7.29 -26.36 -40.74
C GLY A 1227 6.23 -27.33 -41.24
N ARG A 1228 5.41 -27.89 -40.34
CA ARG A 1228 4.06 -28.47 -40.54
C ARG A 1228 3.74 -29.40 -39.37
N ALA A 1229 2.89 -28.94 -38.45
CA ALA A 1229 1.90 -29.77 -37.75
C ALA A 1229 0.88 -28.85 -37.04
N ARG A 1230 -0.05 -28.28 -37.83
CA ARG A 1230 -1.43 -28.10 -37.34
C ARG A 1230 -2.09 -29.47 -37.44
N LYS A 1231 -2.51 -30.06 -36.31
CA LYS A 1231 -3.78 -30.80 -36.12
C LYS A 1231 -3.70 -31.71 -34.87
N TRP A 1232 -4.67 -31.50 -33.96
CA TRP A 1232 -5.07 -32.34 -32.81
C TRP A 1232 -4.03 -32.30 -31.68
N TRP A 1233 -4.20 -31.57 -30.58
CA TRP A 1233 -5.30 -31.51 -29.60
C TRP A 1233 -5.52 -30.11 -29.03
#